data_AF-A0A7L3GQG2-F1
#
_entry.id   AF-A0A7L3GQG2-F1
#
_cell.length_a   1.000
_cell.length_b   1.000
_cell.length_c   1.000
_cell.angle_alpha   90.00
_cell.angle_beta   90.00
_cell.angle_gamma   90.00
#
_symmetry.space_group_name_H-M   'P 1'
#
loop_
_entity.id
_entity.type
_entity.pdbx_description
1 polymer ?
#
loop_
_entity_poly.entity_id
_entity_poly.type
_entity_poly.pdbx_seq_one_letter_code
_entity_poly.pdbx_strand_id
1 'polypeptide(L)'
;LSEKLQDTENEAMAKIVELEKQLMQRNKELDVIREIYKDANTQVHTLRKMVKEKEEAIQRQSTLEKKIHELEKQGTIKIQKKGDGDISILPVALASGMVPAGSEAVAGTCVAQVAGAASSVPLPPPPPPLPTLAAASEAVQNGPVSVPMPPPPPPPPPPPPPPPPPPLPGPALETAPAAPLPPPPPPSAPPLPGTASPTVVFNSGLAAVKIKKPIKTKFRMPVFNWVALKPNQINGTVFNEIDDERILEDLNVDEFEEIFKTKAQGPAIDLTSSKQKITQKGSNKVTLLDANRAKNLAITLRKAGKTADEICKAIHVFDLKTLPVDFVECLMRFLPTENEVKVLRLYERERKPIENLSDEDRFMMQFSKIERLMQKMTIMAFIGNFAESIQMLTPQLHAIIAASVSIKSSQKLKKILEIILALGNYMNSSKRGAVYGFKLQSLDLLLETKSTDRKQTLLHYISNVVKEKYQHVSLFYNELHYVEKAAAVSLENVLLDVKELQRGLDLTKREYTMHDHNTMLKEFIQNNEGKLKKLQDDAKIAQDAFDDAVKYFGENPKTTPPSVFFPVFVRFVKAYKQAEEENELRKKQEQALMEKLMEQEALMEQQDQKSPSHKTKRQQQELIAELRRRQVKDNRHVYEGKDGAIEDIITALKKNNITKFPNVHSRVRISSSTPVVEDTQS
;
A
#
# COMPACT_ATOMS: atom_id res chain seq x y z
N LEU A 1 15.85 49.75 -15.21
CA LEU A 1 15.89 48.78 -14.10
C LEU A 1 14.79 49.09 -13.08
N SER A 2 14.76 50.30 -12.51
CA SER A 2 13.76 50.72 -11.50
C SER A 2 12.30 50.48 -11.89
N GLU A 3 11.92 50.77 -13.14
CA GLU A 3 10.56 50.61 -13.67
C GLU A 3 10.04 49.16 -13.54
N LYS A 4 10.79 48.17 -14.03
CA LYS A 4 10.45 46.74 -13.86
C LYS A 4 10.42 46.28 -12.41
N LEU A 5 11.16 46.93 -11.51
CA LEU A 5 11.08 46.64 -10.08
C LEU A 5 9.74 47.16 -9.52
N GLN A 6 9.36 48.38 -9.89
CA GLN A 6 8.07 48.96 -9.52
C GLN A 6 6.88 48.15 -10.03
N ASP A 7 6.93 47.66 -11.27
CA ASP A 7 5.92 46.75 -11.83
C ASP A 7 5.80 45.46 -11.01
N THR A 8 6.93 44.89 -10.58
CA THR A 8 6.98 43.67 -9.76
C THR A 8 6.42 43.90 -8.36
N GLU A 9 6.72 45.06 -7.74
CA GLU A 9 6.15 45.46 -6.45
C GLU A 9 4.64 45.71 -6.55
N ASN A 10 4.18 46.32 -7.64
CA ASN A 10 2.75 46.53 -7.91
C ASN A 10 2.00 45.21 -8.11
N GLU A 11 2.56 44.24 -8.86
CA GLU A 11 1.97 42.90 -8.99
C GLU A 11 1.92 42.19 -7.62
N ALA A 12 3.02 42.26 -6.85
CA ALA A 12 3.08 41.67 -5.50
C ALA A 12 2.02 42.26 -4.56
N MET A 13 1.85 43.59 -4.55
CA MET A 13 0.81 44.25 -3.74
C MET A 13 -0.61 43.87 -4.18
N ALA A 14 -0.89 43.83 -5.49
CA ALA A 14 -2.19 43.37 -5.99
C ALA A 14 -2.50 41.92 -5.58
N LYS A 15 -1.47 41.06 -5.56
CA LYS A 15 -1.57 39.65 -5.15
C LYS A 15 -1.78 39.47 -3.64
N ILE A 16 -1.21 40.35 -2.82
CA ILE A 16 -1.48 40.39 -1.37
C ILE A 16 -2.95 40.73 -1.12
N VAL A 17 -3.48 41.79 -1.75
CA VAL A 17 -4.88 42.23 -1.56
C VAL A 17 -5.89 41.14 -1.96
N GLU A 18 -5.65 40.41 -3.04
CA GLU A 18 -6.51 39.29 -3.44
C GLU A 18 -6.40 38.10 -2.46
N LEU A 19 -5.23 37.81 -1.91
CA LEU A 19 -5.06 36.80 -0.86
C LEU A 19 -5.74 37.19 0.47
N GLU A 20 -5.67 38.45 0.88
CA GLU A 20 -6.38 38.97 2.05
C GLU A 20 -7.90 38.86 1.90
N LYS A 21 -8.42 39.21 0.72
CA LYS A 21 -9.83 39.05 0.35
C LYS A 21 -10.28 37.59 0.38
N GLN A 22 -9.47 36.66 -0.14
CA GLN A 22 -9.75 35.22 -0.06
C GLN A 22 -9.71 34.69 1.38
N LEU A 23 -8.79 35.21 2.21
CA LEU A 23 -8.69 34.86 3.64
C LEU A 23 -9.92 35.37 4.41
N MET A 24 -10.37 36.60 4.17
CA MET A 24 -11.61 37.15 4.76
C MET A 24 -12.84 36.31 4.37
N GLN A 25 -12.97 35.95 3.09
CA GLN A 25 -14.05 35.11 2.61
C GLN A 25 -14.02 33.70 3.27
N ARG A 26 -12.83 33.09 3.42
CA ARG A 26 -12.66 31.80 4.09
C ARG A 26 -12.98 31.83 5.58
N ASN A 27 -12.65 32.92 6.27
CA ASN A 27 -13.07 33.11 7.67
C ASN A 27 -14.59 33.20 7.79
N LYS A 28 -15.26 33.93 6.88
CA LYS A 28 -16.72 34.02 6.83
C LYS A 28 -17.38 32.66 6.57
N GLU A 29 -16.80 31.84 5.67
CA GLU A 29 -17.22 30.46 5.43
C GLU A 29 -17.04 29.58 6.69
N LEU A 30 -15.92 29.71 7.41
CA LEU A 30 -15.68 29.00 8.67
C LEU A 30 -16.66 29.38 9.78
N ASP A 31 -17.03 30.65 9.92
CA ASP A 31 -17.99 31.09 10.94
C ASP A 31 -19.43 30.62 10.66
N VAL A 32 -19.83 30.56 9.38
CA VAL A 32 -21.10 29.91 8.98
C VAL A 32 -21.08 28.41 9.33
N ILE A 33 -19.97 27.71 9.07
CA ILE A 33 -19.81 26.29 9.42
C ILE A 33 -19.84 26.07 10.94
N ARG A 34 -19.28 26.99 11.74
CA ARG A 34 -19.30 26.93 13.22
C ARG A 34 -20.72 26.99 13.78
N GLU A 35 -21.55 27.91 13.29
CA GLU A 35 -22.94 28.03 13.75
C GLU A 35 -23.79 26.83 13.29
N ILE A 36 -23.63 26.35 12.05
CA ILE A 36 -24.27 25.10 11.58
C ILE A 36 -23.88 23.90 12.47
N TYR A 37 -22.61 23.78 12.84
CA TYR A 37 -22.14 22.71 13.73
C TYR A 37 -22.72 22.82 15.15
N LYS A 38 -22.84 24.03 15.68
CA LYS A 38 -23.44 24.34 16.99
C LYS A 38 -24.93 24.02 17.04
N ASP A 39 -25.67 24.34 15.99
CA ASP A 39 -27.09 23.98 15.85
C ASP A 39 -27.26 22.46 15.73
N ALA A 40 -26.47 21.80 14.86
CA ALA A 40 -26.49 20.34 14.70
C ALA A 40 -26.14 19.61 16.02
N ASN A 41 -25.14 20.09 16.76
CA ASN A 41 -24.79 19.54 18.08
C ASN A 41 -25.92 19.73 19.10
N THR A 42 -26.63 20.86 19.06
CA THR A 42 -27.81 21.11 19.91
C THR A 42 -28.97 20.18 19.56
N GLN A 43 -29.23 19.94 18.28
CA GLN A 43 -30.23 18.95 17.82
C GLN A 43 -29.85 17.53 18.27
N VAL A 44 -28.58 17.11 18.10
CA VAL A 44 -28.07 15.82 18.57
C VAL A 44 -28.21 15.67 20.10
N HIS A 45 -28.01 16.75 20.86
CA HIS A 45 -28.20 16.72 22.31
C HIS A 45 -29.67 16.49 22.70
N THR A 46 -30.60 17.17 22.03
CA THR A 46 -32.06 16.99 22.21
C THR A 46 -32.49 15.57 21.83
N LEU A 47 -32.03 15.05 20.69
CA LEU A 47 -32.32 13.69 20.24
C LEU A 47 -31.80 12.63 21.23
N ARG A 48 -30.58 12.79 21.77
CA ARG A 48 -30.04 11.91 22.81
C ARG A 48 -30.89 11.92 24.09
N LYS A 49 -31.42 13.08 24.50
CA LYS A 49 -32.36 13.18 25.62
C LYS A 49 -33.66 12.41 25.33
N MET A 50 -34.27 12.61 24.16
CA MET A 50 -35.50 11.91 23.75
C MET A 50 -35.31 10.39 23.65
N VAL A 51 -34.17 9.92 23.13
CA VAL A 51 -33.83 8.49 23.09
C VAL A 51 -33.74 7.91 24.50
N LYS A 52 -33.05 8.59 25.43
CA LYS A 52 -32.98 8.15 26.82
C LYS A 52 -34.36 8.09 27.48
N GLU A 53 -35.22 9.10 27.26
CA GLU A 53 -36.58 9.12 27.80
C GLU A 53 -37.44 7.97 27.23
N LYS A 54 -37.27 7.62 25.95
CA LYS A 54 -37.87 6.43 25.31
C LYS A 54 -37.32 5.11 25.89
N GLU A 55 -36.02 4.98 26.10
CA GLU A 55 -35.40 3.80 26.72
C GLU A 55 -35.90 3.58 28.15
N GLU A 56 -35.98 4.65 28.96
CA GLU A 56 -36.56 4.57 30.31
C GLU A 56 -38.06 4.20 30.27
N ALA A 57 -38.82 4.65 29.27
CA ALA A 57 -40.23 4.26 29.09
C ALA A 57 -40.37 2.78 28.72
N ILE A 58 -39.57 2.27 27.79
CA ILE A 58 -39.54 0.85 27.39
C ILE A 58 -39.13 -0.03 28.58
N GLN A 59 -38.15 0.41 29.38
CA GLN A 59 -37.73 -0.32 30.57
C GLN A 59 -38.82 -0.36 31.66
N ARG A 60 -39.59 0.73 31.83
CA ARG A 60 -40.78 0.76 32.70
C ARG A 60 -41.86 -0.21 32.18
N GLN A 61 -42.14 -0.22 30.88
CA GLN A 61 -43.08 -1.16 30.25
C GLN A 61 -42.66 -2.62 30.47
N SER A 62 -41.42 -3.00 30.14
CA SER A 62 -40.93 -4.37 30.34
C SER A 62 -40.97 -4.82 31.81
N THR A 63 -40.81 -3.88 32.75
CA THR A 63 -40.93 -4.15 34.19
C THR A 63 -42.38 -4.42 34.59
N LEU A 64 -43.34 -3.66 34.04
CA LEU A 64 -44.78 -3.89 34.24
C LEU A 64 -45.23 -5.22 33.61
N GLU A 65 -44.81 -5.52 32.38
CA GLU A 65 -45.12 -6.77 31.68
C GLU A 65 -44.64 -8.01 32.45
N LYS A 66 -43.42 -7.97 33.01
CA LYS A 66 -42.91 -9.05 33.89
C LYS A 66 -43.76 -9.23 35.14
N LYS A 67 -44.19 -8.13 35.77
CA LYS A 67 -45.03 -8.15 36.97
C LYS A 67 -46.45 -8.65 36.68
N ILE A 68 -46.98 -8.39 35.48
CA ILE A 68 -48.25 -8.96 35.01
C ILE A 68 -48.12 -10.49 34.85
N HIS A 69 -47.09 -10.97 34.14
CA HIS A 69 -46.84 -12.41 33.97
C HIS A 69 -46.61 -13.13 35.31
N GLU A 70 -45.98 -12.46 36.29
CA GLU A 70 -45.82 -12.99 37.64
C GLU A 70 -47.15 -13.15 38.38
N LEU A 71 -48.05 -12.15 38.31
CA LEU A 71 -49.38 -12.21 38.92
C LEU A 71 -50.33 -13.21 38.23
N GLU A 72 -50.18 -13.42 36.92
CA GLU A 72 -50.86 -14.54 36.23
C GLU A 72 -50.31 -15.90 36.67
N LYS A 73 -48.98 -16.04 36.81
CA LYS A 73 -48.35 -17.28 37.28
C LYS A 73 -48.70 -17.61 38.74
N GLN A 74 -48.94 -16.60 39.58
CA GLN A 74 -49.46 -16.75 40.94
C GLN A 74 -50.98 -17.04 40.98
N GLY A 75 -51.66 -17.05 39.82
CA GLY A 75 -53.09 -17.37 39.70
C GLY A 75 -54.05 -16.29 40.21
N THR A 76 -53.53 -15.13 40.61
CA THR A 76 -54.31 -14.04 41.24
C THR A 76 -55.22 -13.32 40.24
N ILE A 77 -54.78 -13.24 38.99
CA ILE A 77 -55.52 -12.67 37.86
C ILE A 77 -55.41 -13.60 36.64
N LYS A 78 -56.42 -13.57 35.78
CA LYS A 78 -56.43 -14.31 34.52
C LYS A 78 -56.90 -13.38 33.39
N ILE A 79 -56.02 -13.10 32.44
CA ILE A 79 -56.31 -12.18 31.34
C ILE A 79 -56.99 -12.95 30.20
N GLN A 80 -58.20 -12.53 29.82
CA GLN A 80 -58.90 -13.08 28.66
C GLN A 80 -59.06 -12.02 27.56
N LYS A 81 -58.23 -12.10 26.53
CA LYS A 81 -58.33 -11.28 25.33
C LYS A 81 -59.46 -11.80 24.43
N LYS A 82 -60.48 -10.98 24.17
CA LYS A 82 -61.53 -11.30 23.20
C LYS A 82 -61.15 -10.80 21.80
N GLY A 83 -61.85 -11.30 20.78
CA GLY A 83 -61.50 -11.10 19.36
C GLY A 83 -61.58 -9.67 18.83
N ASP A 84 -62.02 -8.71 19.64
CA ASP A 84 -62.23 -7.30 19.27
C ASP A 84 -61.27 -6.35 20.02
N GLY A 85 -60.11 -6.87 20.44
CA GLY A 85 -59.04 -6.11 21.09
C GLY A 85 -59.20 -5.88 22.60
N ASP A 86 -60.43 -5.87 23.11
CA ASP A 86 -60.73 -5.61 24.53
C ASP A 86 -60.19 -6.70 25.48
N ILE A 87 -59.76 -6.27 26.68
CA ILE A 87 -58.98 -7.04 27.65
C ILE A 87 -59.68 -7.05 29.00
N SER A 88 -60.40 -8.14 29.30
CA SER A 88 -61.00 -8.35 30.61
C SER A 88 -60.02 -9.02 31.59
N ILE A 89 -59.82 -8.40 32.75
CA ILE A 89 -59.06 -8.95 33.88
C ILE A 89 -60.05 -9.46 34.93
N LEU A 90 -60.01 -10.76 35.23
CA LEU A 90 -60.85 -11.37 36.28
C LEU A 90 -59.98 -11.80 37.48
N PRO A 91 -60.28 -11.34 38.71
CA PRO A 91 -59.69 -11.89 39.93
C PRO A 91 -60.21 -13.30 40.19
N VAL A 92 -59.33 -14.22 40.62
CA VAL A 92 -59.72 -15.58 41.01
C VAL A 92 -59.84 -15.65 42.54
N ALA A 93 -61.08 -15.72 43.03
CA ALA A 93 -61.34 -15.91 44.46
C ALA A 93 -61.26 -17.40 44.85
N LEU A 94 -60.30 -17.75 45.71
CA LEU A 94 -60.33 -18.97 46.51
C LEU A 94 -60.80 -18.62 47.94
N ALA A 95 -61.51 -19.54 48.58
CA ALA A 95 -62.26 -19.29 49.81
C ALA A 95 -61.70 -20.00 51.05
N SER A 96 -62.06 -19.45 52.22
CA SER A 96 -61.95 -20.04 53.57
C SER A 96 -60.57 -20.02 54.27
N GLY A 97 -60.59 -19.75 55.59
CA GLY A 97 -59.48 -20.11 56.51
C GLY A 97 -58.96 -19.03 57.48
N MET A 98 -59.66 -18.85 58.62
CA MET A 98 -59.17 -18.42 59.95
C MET A 98 -58.05 -17.35 60.17
N VAL A 99 -58.37 -16.39 61.05
CA VAL A 99 -57.47 -15.72 62.03
C VAL A 99 -56.98 -16.75 63.10
N PRO A 100 -55.86 -16.57 63.87
CA PRO A 100 -55.53 -15.32 64.58
C PRO A 100 -54.02 -14.96 64.81
N ALA A 101 -53.82 -13.74 65.33
CA ALA A 101 -52.86 -13.26 66.35
C ALA A 101 -51.35 -13.65 66.31
N GLY A 102 -50.50 -12.61 66.39
CA GLY A 102 -49.09 -12.65 66.79
C GLY A 102 -48.56 -11.22 66.99
N SER A 103 -47.83 -10.95 68.09
CA SER A 103 -47.59 -9.59 68.61
C SER A 103 -46.13 -9.10 68.55
N GLU A 104 -45.98 -7.76 68.59
CA GLU A 104 -44.88 -6.98 69.21
C GLU A 104 -43.40 -7.17 68.79
N ALA A 105 -42.85 -6.14 68.12
CA ALA A 105 -41.70 -5.33 68.59
C ALA A 105 -41.55 -4.12 67.62
N VAL A 106 -41.86 -2.86 67.96
CA VAL A 106 -41.28 -1.92 68.97
C VAL A 106 -39.90 -1.38 68.60
N ALA A 107 -39.84 -0.15 68.03
CA ALA A 107 -39.05 1.01 68.50
C ALA A 107 -38.88 2.14 67.43
N GLY A 108 -38.98 3.42 67.82
CA GLY A 108 -38.52 4.61 67.06
C GLY A 108 -39.41 5.04 65.86
N THR A 109 -40.21 6.13 65.84
CA THR A 109 -40.18 7.45 66.53
C THR A 109 -38.96 8.29 66.11
N CYS A 110 -39.04 9.50 65.53
CA CYS A 110 -40.13 10.39 65.02
C CYS A 110 -39.53 11.26 63.86
N VAL A 111 -40.10 12.28 63.18
CA VAL A 111 -41.23 13.26 63.31
C VAL A 111 -41.80 13.49 61.87
N ALA A 112 -43.11 13.57 61.59
CA ALA A 112 -44.01 14.76 61.50
C ALA A 112 -43.46 16.01 60.75
N GLN A 113 -44.25 16.88 60.08
CA GLN A 113 -45.72 17.03 59.95
C GLN A 113 -46.00 17.86 58.64
N VAL A 114 -46.83 17.41 57.69
CA VAL A 114 -48.27 17.75 57.46
C VAL A 114 -48.55 18.91 56.48
N ALA A 115 -49.74 18.87 55.87
CA ALA A 115 -50.38 19.77 54.89
C ALA A 115 -49.84 19.72 53.44
N GLY A 116 -50.67 19.71 52.38
CA GLY A 116 -52.13 19.48 52.31
C GLY A 116 -52.91 20.51 51.49
N ALA A 117 -53.12 20.22 50.19
CA ALA A 117 -54.12 20.86 49.33
C ALA A 117 -54.37 19.99 48.07
N ALA A 118 -55.47 20.20 47.37
CA ALA A 118 -55.80 19.56 46.10
C ALA A 118 -56.10 20.62 45.02
N SER A 119 -55.91 20.30 43.73
CA SER A 119 -56.85 20.70 42.64
C SER A 119 -56.44 20.15 41.25
N SER A 120 -57.46 19.89 40.43
CA SER A 120 -57.57 20.06 38.95
C SER A 120 -56.36 19.84 38.01
N VAL A 121 -56.57 18.95 37.02
CA VAL A 121 -55.82 18.89 35.75
C VAL A 121 -56.27 19.99 34.78
N PRO A 122 -55.35 20.64 34.04
CA PRO A 122 -55.63 21.25 32.74
C PRO A 122 -54.93 20.51 31.58
N LEU A 123 -55.54 20.54 30.39
CA LEU A 123 -55.03 19.92 29.15
C LEU A 123 -54.01 20.80 28.43
N PRO A 124 -53.03 20.24 27.67
CA PRO A 124 -52.18 21.00 26.77
C PRO A 124 -52.93 21.42 25.47
N PRO A 125 -52.53 22.53 24.82
CA PRO A 125 -53.21 23.09 23.65
C PRO A 125 -52.84 22.40 22.32
N PRO A 126 -53.66 22.55 21.26
CA PRO A 126 -53.40 22.01 19.92
C PRO A 126 -52.31 22.79 19.15
N PRO A 127 -51.62 22.17 18.18
CA PRO A 127 -50.58 22.81 17.37
C PRO A 127 -51.13 23.70 16.23
N PRO A 128 -50.41 24.77 15.83
CA PRO A 128 -50.75 25.60 14.67
C PRO A 128 -50.38 24.93 13.32
N PRO A 129 -50.97 25.38 12.19
CA PRO A 129 -50.84 24.70 10.89
C PRO A 129 -49.59 25.09 10.08
N LEU A 130 -49.22 24.21 9.13
CA LEU A 130 -48.22 24.48 8.09
C LEU A 130 -48.72 25.47 7.01
N PRO A 131 -47.86 26.38 6.53
CA PRO A 131 -47.97 26.97 5.19
C PRO A 131 -47.47 25.99 4.12
N THR A 132 -48.12 25.98 2.94
CA THR A 132 -47.77 25.12 1.80
C THR A 132 -47.14 25.88 0.64
N LEU A 133 -46.24 25.19 -0.08
CA LEU A 133 -45.74 25.43 -1.45
C LEU A 133 -45.66 26.87 -2.01
N ALA A 134 -44.45 27.22 -2.47
CA ALA A 134 -44.27 27.88 -3.76
C ALA A 134 -43.17 27.15 -4.53
N ALA A 135 -43.32 26.99 -5.85
CA ALA A 135 -42.36 26.30 -6.70
C ALA A 135 -41.71 27.28 -7.69
N ALA A 136 -40.44 27.03 -8.02
CA ALA A 136 -39.79 27.57 -9.20
C ALA A 136 -38.97 26.44 -9.83
N SER A 137 -39.20 26.16 -11.11
CA SER A 137 -38.36 25.26 -11.89
C SER A 137 -37.24 26.06 -12.54
N GLU A 138 -36.04 25.50 -12.57
CA GLU A 138 -35.19 25.66 -13.73
C GLU A 138 -34.40 24.38 -13.97
N ALA A 139 -34.27 23.96 -15.23
CA ALA A 139 -33.72 22.68 -15.61
C ALA A 139 -32.42 22.88 -16.39
N VAL A 140 -31.33 22.31 -15.89
CA VAL A 140 -30.06 22.20 -16.63
C VAL A 140 -29.71 20.73 -16.74
N GLN A 141 -29.71 20.21 -17.96
CA GLN A 141 -29.20 18.86 -18.25
C GLN A 141 -27.69 18.83 -18.09
N ASN A 142 -27.16 17.84 -17.38
CA ASN A 142 -25.84 17.28 -17.64
C ASN A 142 -25.83 15.81 -17.20
N GLY A 143 -25.49 14.91 -18.12
CA GLY A 143 -25.38 13.48 -17.84
C GLY A 143 -24.02 13.12 -17.21
N PRO A 144 -23.91 11.95 -16.56
CA PRO A 144 -22.65 11.50 -15.99
C PRO A 144 -21.65 11.12 -17.09
N VAL A 145 -20.56 11.88 -17.22
CA VAL A 145 -19.42 11.50 -18.07
C VAL A 145 -18.61 10.44 -17.35
N SER A 146 -18.60 9.22 -17.87
CA SER A 146 -17.82 8.10 -17.35
C SER A 146 -16.34 8.24 -17.72
N VAL A 147 -15.50 8.52 -16.72
CA VAL A 147 -14.04 8.52 -16.89
C VAL A 147 -13.50 7.09 -16.67
N PRO A 148 -12.82 6.47 -17.66
CA PRO A 148 -12.28 5.12 -17.48
C PRO A 148 -11.04 5.14 -16.57
N MET A 149 -11.02 4.27 -15.56
CA MET A 149 -9.82 4.02 -14.75
C MET A 149 -8.74 3.29 -15.58
N PRO A 150 -7.45 3.60 -15.37
CA PRO A 150 -6.36 2.78 -15.92
C PRO A 150 -6.31 1.40 -15.23
N PRO A 151 -5.85 0.35 -15.93
CA PRO A 151 -5.69 -0.98 -15.35
C PRO A 151 -4.53 -1.02 -14.31
N PRO A 152 -4.58 -1.97 -13.35
CA PRO A 152 -3.51 -2.13 -12.36
C PRO A 152 -2.22 -2.68 -12.99
N PRO A 153 -1.04 -2.36 -12.43
CA PRO A 153 0.24 -2.88 -12.92
C PRO A 153 0.40 -4.39 -12.66
N PRO A 154 1.14 -5.12 -13.50
CA PRO A 154 1.40 -6.54 -13.32
C PRO A 154 2.32 -6.82 -12.11
N PRO A 155 2.25 -8.03 -11.52
CA PRO A 155 3.11 -8.42 -10.40
C PRO A 155 4.59 -8.56 -10.80
N PRO A 156 5.54 -8.35 -9.87
CA PRO A 156 6.97 -8.51 -10.13
C PRO A 156 7.35 -9.99 -10.37
N PRO A 157 8.38 -10.27 -11.18
CA PRO A 157 8.85 -11.62 -11.46
C PRO A 157 9.54 -12.27 -10.24
N PRO A 158 9.58 -13.61 -10.16
CA PRO A 158 10.28 -14.33 -9.09
C PRO A 158 11.81 -14.14 -9.15
N PRO A 159 12.52 -14.25 -8.02
CA PRO A 159 13.98 -14.11 -7.98
C PRO A 159 14.69 -15.29 -8.69
N PRO A 160 15.89 -15.06 -9.26
CA PRO A 160 16.67 -16.09 -9.94
C PRO A 160 17.23 -17.15 -8.96
N PRO A 161 17.47 -18.39 -9.42
CA PRO A 161 18.09 -19.44 -8.60
C PRO A 161 19.58 -19.12 -8.30
N PRO A 162 20.13 -19.66 -7.19
CA PRO A 162 21.52 -19.42 -6.80
C PRO A 162 22.53 -20.08 -7.77
N PRO A 163 23.76 -19.54 -7.88
CA PRO A 163 24.79 -20.10 -8.75
C PRO A 163 25.33 -21.45 -8.24
N PRO A 164 25.80 -22.34 -9.13
CA PRO A 164 26.40 -23.62 -8.75
C PRO A 164 27.76 -23.45 -8.04
N PRO A 165 28.16 -24.40 -7.17
CA PRO A 165 29.43 -24.34 -6.45
C PRO A 165 30.64 -24.59 -7.37
N PRO A 166 31.84 -24.06 -7.01
CA PRO A 166 33.06 -24.28 -7.78
C PRO A 166 33.60 -25.72 -7.59
N PRO A 167 34.27 -26.30 -8.61
CA PRO A 167 34.85 -27.64 -8.53
C PRO A 167 36.11 -27.68 -7.66
N LEU A 168 36.32 -28.81 -6.98
CA LEU A 168 37.52 -29.08 -6.17
C LEU A 168 38.71 -29.55 -7.04
N PRO A 169 39.98 -29.27 -6.66
CA PRO A 169 41.15 -29.74 -7.40
C PRO A 169 41.41 -31.24 -7.21
N GLY A 170 41.68 -31.95 -8.31
CA GLY A 170 42.25 -33.31 -8.30
C GLY A 170 43.78 -33.32 -8.28
N PRO A 171 44.44 -34.41 -7.83
CA PRO A 171 45.90 -34.50 -7.72
C PRO A 171 46.59 -34.72 -9.08
N ALA A 172 47.88 -34.37 -9.14
CA ALA A 172 48.73 -34.52 -10.32
C ALA A 172 49.37 -35.92 -10.44
N LEU A 173 49.67 -36.33 -11.67
CA LEU A 173 50.58 -37.42 -12.04
C LEU A 173 51.36 -37.05 -13.31
N GLU A 174 52.52 -37.68 -13.52
CA GLU A 174 53.57 -37.15 -14.40
C GLU A 174 53.71 -37.80 -15.79
N THR A 175 54.16 -36.97 -16.74
CA THR A 175 55.03 -37.23 -17.91
C THR A 175 54.98 -38.56 -18.69
N ALA A 176 54.64 -38.45 -19.98
CA ALA A 176 55.38 -39.07 -21.08
C ALA A 176 55.26 -38.21 -22.36
N PRO A 177 56.29 -38.11 -23.23
CA PRO A 177 56.28 -37.18 -24.38
C PRO A 177 55.65 -37.76 -25.65
N ALA A 178 55.00 -36.91 -26.45
CA ALA A 178 54.46 -37.23 -27.77
C ALA A 178 55.07 -36.34 -28.88
N ALA A 179 55.06 -36.83 -30.11
CA ALA A 179 55.71 -36.20 -31.27
C ALA A 179 55.03 -34.90 -31.75
N PRO A 180 55.74 -33.99 -32.43
CA PRO A 180 55.16 -32.74 -32.95
C PRO A 180 54.13 -33.00 -34.05
N LEU A 181 52.98 -32.33 -33.95
CA LEU A 181 51.95 -32.30 -34.99
C LEU A 181 52.35 -31.37 -36.16
N PRO A 182 51.89 -31.66 -37.40
CA PRO A 182 52.18 -30.82 -38.55
C PRO A 182 51.47 -29.46 -38.48
N PRO A 183 52.00 -28.42 -39.17
CA PRO A 183 51.36 -27.11 -39.21
C PRO A 183 50.00 -27.15 -39.96
N PRO A 184 49.03 -26.29 -39.59
CA PRO A 184 47.73 -26.22 -40.27
C PRO A 184 47.86 -25.71 -41.72
N PRO A 185 46.98 -26.15 -42.64
CA PRO A 185 46.99 -25.69 -44.01
C PRO A 185 46.57 -24.21 -44.14
N PRO A 186 47.02 -23.51 -45.20
CA PRO A 186 46.65 -22.11 -45.44
C PRO A 186 45.15 -21.95 -45.76
N PRO A 187 44.53 -20.80 -45.44
CA PRO A 187 43.12 -20.55 -45.73
C PRO A 187 42.87 -20.47 -47.24
N SER A 188 41.83 -21.14 -47.71
CA SER A 188 41.39 -21.11 -49.11
C SER A 188 40.81 -19.75 -49.49
N ALA A 189 40.99 -19.35 -50.75
CA ALA A 189 40.50 -18.08 -51.29
C ALA A 189 38.96 -18.00 -51.33
N PRO A 190 38.35 -16.80 -51.19
CA PRO A 190 36.90 -16.63 -51.28
C PRO A 190 36.39 -16.84 -52.72
N PRO A 191 35.20 -17.46 -52.91
CA PRO A 191 34.58 -17.58 -54.24
C PRO A 191 34.18 -16.22 -54.83
N LEU A 192 34.27 -16.08 -56.16
CA LEU A 192 33.67 -14.96 -56.88
C LEU A 192 32.12 -15.05 -56.88
N PRO A 193 31.41 -13.91 -56.97
CA PRO A 193 29.96 -13.87 -56.83
C PRO A 193 29.24 -14.34 -58.11
N GLY A 194 28.34 -15.33 -58.03
CA GLY A 194 27.60 -15.70 -59.24
C GLY A 194 26.65 -16.92 -59.29
N THR A 195 26.15 -17.50 -58.18
CA THR A 195 25.02 -18.46 -58.24
C THR A 195 24.15 -18.38 -56.99
N ALA A 196 22.83 -18.55 -57.12
CA ALA A 196 21.87 -18.40 -56.03
C ALA A 196 21.47 -19.75 -55.40
N SER A 197 21.71 -19.91 -54.10
CA SER A 197 21.09 -20.93 -53.24
C SER A 197 21.25 -20.54 -51.76
N PRO A 198 20.26 -20.82 -50.88
CA PRO A 198 20.36 -20.50 -49.45
C PRO A 198 21.13 -21.59 -48.68
N THR A 199 22.30 -21.25 -48.14
CA THR A 199 23.10 -22.19 -47.35
C THR A 199 22.46 -22.49 -46.00
N VAL A 200 21.93 -23.71 -45.83
CA VAL A 200 21.50 -24.24 -44.52
C VAL A 200 22.68 -24.92 -43.85
N VAL A 201 23.12 -24.41 -42.70
CA VAL A 201 24.18 -25.04 -41.90
C VAL A 201 23.56 -26.15 -41.05
N PHE A 202 23.67 -27.39 -41.51
CA PHE A 202 23.26 -28.56 -40.73
C PHE A 202 24.30 -28.87 -39.65
N ASN A 203 23.86 -28.89 -38.39
CA ASN A 203 24.52 -29.58 -37.29
C ASN A 203 23.45 -30.28 -36.45
N SER A 204 23.73 -31.48 -35.96
CA SER A 204 22.69 -32.44 -35.54
C SER A 204 21.90 -32.03 -34.28
N GLY A 205 20.59 -32.30 -34.30
CA GLY A 205 19.81 -32.59 -33.09
C GLY A 205 19.04 -31.43 -32.43
N LEU A 206 19.24 -30.18 -32.82
CA LEU A 206 18.50 -29.03 -32.26
C LEU A 206 17.93 -28.14 -33.37
N ALA A 207 16.83 -27.42 -33.07
CA ALA A 207 16.16 -26.55 -34.03
C ALA A 207 17.10 -25.42 -34.49
N ALA A 208 17.41 -25.42 -35.79
CA ALA A 208 18.37 -24.47 -36.37
C ALA A 208 17.75 -23.07 -36.48
N VAL A 209 18.19 -22.14 -35.62
CA VAL A 209 17.86 -20.72 -35.69
C VAL A 209 18.34 -20.16 -37.03
N LYS A 210 17.40 -19.89 -37.94
CA LYS A 210 17.70 -19.35 -39.27
C LYS A 210 18.27 -17.94 -39.12
N ILE A 211 19.42 -17.68 -39.76
CA ILE A 211 20.00 -16.33 -39.84
C ILE A 211 19.09 -15.49 -40.76
N LYS A 212 18.25 -14.63 -40.16
CA LYS A 212 17.37 -13.73 -40.91
C LYS A 212 18.19 -12.71 -41.71
N LYS A 213 17.65 -12.28 -42.86
CA LYS A 213 18.28 -11.27 -43.72
C LYS A 213 18.03 -9.86 -43.14
N PRO A 214 18.99 -8.92 -43.23
CA PRO A 214 18.72 -7.54 -42.88
C PRO A 214 17.60 -6.94 -43.72
N ILE A 215 16.61 -6.31 -43.05
CA ILE A 215 15.55 -5.54 -43.69
C ILE A 215 16.18 -4.32 -44.37
N LYS A 216 15.74 -4.02 -45.61
CA LYS A 216 16.16 -2.82 -46.33
C LYS A 216 15.18 -1.69 -46.01
N THR A 217 15.67 -0.61 -45.42
CA THR A 217 14.91 0.63 -45.25
C THR A 217 15.13 1.59 -46.42
N LYS A 218 14.15 2.45 -46.68
CA LYS A 218 14.13 3.50 -47.71
C LYS A 218 14.89 4.74 -47.27
N PHE A 219 14.83 5.06 -45.98
CA PHE A 219 15.54 6.13 -45.30
C PHE A 219 16.51 5.58 -44.24
N ARG A 220 17.50 6.40 -43.88
CA ARG A 220 18.40 6.12 -42.77
C ARG A 220 17.69 6.33 -41.44
N MET A 221 17.36 5.23 -40.78
CA MET A 221 16.71 5.20 -39.46
C MET A 221 17.69 5.45 -38.30
N PRO A 222 17.20 5.89 -37.13
CA PRO A 222 17.99 5.98 -35.91
C PRO A 222 18.44 4.59 -35.45
N VAL A 223 19.63 4.49 -34.86
CA VAL A 223 20.10 3.22 -34.28
C VAL A 223 19.40 3.00 -32.94
N PHE A 224 18.57 1.97 -32.85
CA PHE A 224 18.02 1.52 -31.58
C PHE A 224 19.08 0.71 -30.83
N ASN A 225 19.59 1.27 -29.72
CA ASN A 225 20.72 0.72 -28.95
C ASN A 225 20.29 -0.44 -28.02
N TRP A 226 19.56 -1.43 -28.55
CA TRP A 226 19.23 -2.65 -27.80
C TRP A 226 20.43 -3.57 -27.60
N VAL A 227 20.41 -4.37 -26.54
CA VAL A 227 21.40 -5.43 -26.30
C VAL A 227 20.85 -6.72 -26.90
N ALA A 228 21.18 -6.97 -28.17
CA ALA A 228 20.71 -8.15 -28.88
C ALA A 228 21.27 -9.46 -28.30
N LEU A 229 20.41 -10.46 -28.15
CA LEU A 229 20.82 -11.83 -27.83
C LEU A 229 21.58 -12.45 -29.02
N LYS A 230 22.64 -13.22 -28.75
CA LYS A 230 23.32 -14.00 -29.80
C LYS A 230 22.41 -15.15 -30.26
N PRO A 231 22.48 -15.62 -31.53
CA PRO A 231 21.62 -16.70 -32.02
C PRO A 231 21.60 -17.96 -31.12
N ASN A 232 22.76 -18.33 -30.57
CA ASN A 232 22.93 -19.47 -29.66
C ASN A 232 22.20 -19.30 -28.30
N GLN A 233 21.68 -18.10 -27.99
CA GLN A 233 20.91 -17.77 -26.78
C GLN A 233 19.41 -17.64 -27.05
N ILE A 234 18.96 -17.77 -28.31
CA ILE A 234 17.53 -17.63 -28.68
C ILE A 234 16.74 -18.91 -28.37
N ASN A 235 17.31 -20.08 -28.65
CA ASN A 235 16.62 -21.36 -28.50
C ASN A 235 16.18 -21.59 -27.04
N GLY A 236 14.90 -21.89 -26.82
CA GLY A 236 14.30 -22.01 -25.49
C GLY A 236 13.92 -20.69 -24.82
N THR A 237 13.98 -19.55 -25.54
CA THR A 237 13.41 -18.27 -25.10
C THR A 237 12.15 -17.92 -25.90
N VAL A 238 11.35 -16.98 -25.40
CA VAL A 238 10.14 -16.48 -26.10
C VAL A 238 10.43 -15.96 -27.53
N PHE A 239 11.66 -15.51 -27.80
CA PHE A 239 12.11 -15.06 -29.12
C PHE A 239 12.31 -16.22 -30.13
N ASN A 240 12.11 -17.47 -29.71
CA ASN A 240 12.06 -18.65 -30.58
C ASN A 240 10.62 -18.99 -31.03
N GLU A 241 9.60 -18.35 -30.43
CA GLU A 241 8.17 -18.58 -30.68
C GLU A 241 7.49 -17.38 -31.37
N ILE A 242 8.12 -16.20 -31.35
CA ILE A 242 7.67 -14.97 -32.00
C ILE A 242 8.30 -14.86 -33.39
N ASP A 243 7.50 -14.45 -34.38
CA ASP A 243 7.96 -14.13 -35.73
C ASP A 243 7.61 -12.67 -36.10
N ASP A 244 8.62 -11.90 -36.48
CA ASP A 244 8.51 -10.49 -36.88
C ASP A 244 8.07 -10.31 -38.34
N GLU A 245 8.26 -11.31 -39.21
CA GLU A 245 7.94 -11.20 -40.65
C GLU A 245 6.44 -10.92 -40.86
N ARG A 246 5.55 -11.62 -40.15
CA ARG A 246 4.10 -11.36 -40.18
C ARG A 246 3.73 -9.96 -39.69
N ILE A 247 4.38 -9.47 -38.63
CA ILE A 247 4.07 -8.15 -38.05
C ILE A 247 4.54 -7.02 -38.99
N LEU A 248 5.57 -7.27 -39.80
CA LEU A 248 6.03 -6.33 -40.84
C LEU A 248 5.08 -6.25 -42.04
N GLU A 249 4.26 -7.27 -42.30
CA GLU A 249 3.18 -7.22 -43.31
C GLU A 249 1.97 -6.41 -42.80
N ASP A 250 1.65 -6.48 -41.51
CA ASP A 250 0.56 -5.74 -40.85
C ASP A 250 0.90 -4.24 -40.57
N LEU A 251 2.18 -3.84 -40.68
CA LEU A 251 2.67 -2.49 -40.32
C LEU A 251 2.80 -1.53 -41.52
N ASN A 252 2.36 -0.28 -41.34
CA ASN A 252 2.64 0.80 -42.29
C ASN A 252 4.11 1.29 -42.18
N VAL A 253 5.03 0.52 -42.76
CA VAL A 253 6.47 0.79 -42.69
C VAL A 253 6.88 2.10 -43.38
N ASP A 254 6.18 2.54 -44.44
CA ASP A 254 6.46 3.80 -45.13
C ASP A 254 6.18 5.02 -44.23
N GLU A 255 5.08 5.01 -43.46
CA GLU A 255 4.76 6.05 -42.48
C GLU A 255 5.73 6.03 -41.31
N PHE A 256 6.07 4.84 -40.78
CA PHE A 256 7.06 4.70 -39.71
C PHE A 256 8.44 5.23 -40.13
N GLU A 257 8.89 4.93 -41.34
CA GLU A 257 10.12 5.48 -41.90
C GLU A 257 10.07 7.00 -42.09
N GLU A 258 8.96 7.54 -42.62
CA GLU A 258 8.78 8.98 -42.84
C GLU A 258 8.79 9.79 -41.52
N ILE A 259 8.19 9.24 -40.45
CA ILE A 259 8.16 9.85 -39.11
C ILE A 259 9.53 9.79 -38.41
N PHE A 260 10.21 8.63 -38.44
CA PHE A 260 11.40 8.41 -37.61
C PHE A 260 12.74 8.60 -38.32
N LYS A 261 12.78 8.86 -39.64
CA LYS A 261 14.03 9.07 -40.40
C LYS A 261 14.97 10.12 -39.78
N THR A 262 16.27 9.83 -39.82
CA THR A 262 17.29 10.77 -39.32
C THR A 262 17.43 12.00 -40.22
N LYS A 263 17.74 13.16 -39.64
CA LYS A 263 18.07 14.39 -40.41
C LYS A 263 19.32 14.24 -41.27
N ALA A 264 20.17 13.26 -40.97
CA ALA A 264 21.39 12.91 -41.71
C ALA A 264 21.14 11.74 -42.67
N GLN A 265 20.15 11.91 -43.56
CA GLN A 265 20.11 11.13 -44.80
C GLN A 265 21.43 11.37 -45.54
N GLY A 266 22.10 10.29 -45.96
CA GLY A 266 23.26 10.43 -46.83
C GLY A 266 22.84 10.97 -48.19
N PRO A 267 23.79 11.39 -49.05
CA PRO A 267 23.49 11.42 -50.47
C PRO A 267 22.95 10.04 -50.89
N ALA A 268 21.98 10.02 -51.81
CA ALA A 268 21.50 8.77 -52.39
C ALA A 268 22.68 7.95 -52.93
N ILE A 269 22.59 6.62 -52.88
CA ILE A 269 23.68 5.74 -53.31
C ILE A 269 23.74 5.74 -54.84
N ASP A 270 24.42 6.75 -55.37
CA ASP A 270 24.86 6.83 -56.76
C ASP A 270 26.39 6.74 -56.81
N LEU A 271 26.91 6.18 -57.89
CA LEU A 271 28.34 5.94 -58.04
C LEU A 271 29.08 7.20 -58.51
N THR A 272 30.37 7.25 -58.22
CA THR A 272 31.33 8.32 -58.61
C THR A 272 31.19 9.67 -57.86
N SER A 273 32.03 9.86 -56.84
CA SER A 273 32.92 11.03 -56.74
C SER A 273 33.83 10.95 -55.51
N SER A 274 35.14 10.94 -55.74
CA SER A 274 36.12 11.03 -54.65
C SER A 274 36.11 12.42 -54.02
N LYS A 275 36.04 12.50 -52.68
CA LYS A 275 36.32 13.74 -51.94
C LYS A 275 37.52 13.54 -51.02
N GLN A 276 38.56 14.33 -51.25
CA GLN A 276 39.79 14.33 -50.46
C GLN A 276 39.50 14.81 -49.03
N LYS A 277 40.06 14.14 -48.02
CA LYS A 277 40.09 14.67 -46.65
C LYS A 277 41.23 15.68 -46.52
N ILE A 278 40.89 16.93 -46.23
CA ILE A 278 41.87 17.90 -45.72
C ILE A 278 42.12 17.58 -44.25
N THR A 279 43.28 16.99 -43.94
CA THR A 279 43.73 16.80 -42.56
C THR A 279 44.23 18.12 -42.00
N GLN A 280 43.54 18.69 -41.01
CA GLN A 280 44.09 19.80 -40.24
C GLN A 280 45.32 19.32 -39.46
N LYS A 281 46.38 20.14 -39.49
CA LYS A 281 47.69 19.85 -38.92
C LYS A 281 47.66 19.96 -37.39
N GLY A 282 47.50 18.83 -36.71
CA GLY A 282 47.67 18.74 -35.26
C GLY A 282 49.09 19.15 -34.85
N SER A 283 49.23 19.70 -33.64
CA SER A 283 50.53 19.96 -33.04
C SER A 283 51.18 18.65 -32.58
N ASN A 284 52.49 18.51 -32.78
CA ASN A 284 53.26 17.33 -32.37
C ASN A 284 53.53 17.35 -30.84
N LYS A 285 52.46 17.37 -30.03
CA LYS A 285 52.57 17.14 -28.58
C LYS A 285 52.75 15.64 -28.32
N VAL A 286 53.66 15.31 -27.42
CA VAL A 286 53.91 13.98 -26.87
C VAL A 286 52.84 13.69 -25.83
N THR A 287 52.14 12.56 -25.95
CA THR A 287 51.21 12.06 -24.94
C THR A 287 51.85 10.90 -24.17
N LEU A 288 51.74 10.88 -22.84
CA LEU A 288 52.24 9.78 -21.99
C LEU A 288 51.11 8.96 -21.36
N LEU A 289 49.96 9.58 -21.09
CA LEU A 289 48.70 8.94 -20.74
C LEU A 289 48.11 8.11 -21.90
N ASP A 290 47.30 7.10 -21.58
CA ASP A 290 46.45 6.43 -22.58
C ASP A 290 45.50 7.44 -23.26
N ALA A 291 45.25 7.26 -24.56
CA ALA A 291 44.45 8.18 -25.37
C ALA A 291 43.01 8.37 -24.86
N ASN A 292 42.38 7.33 -24.29
CA ASN A 292 41.04 7.45 -23.70
C ASN A 292 41.10 8.14 -22.34
N ARG A 293 42.11 7.84 -21.51
CA ARG A 293 42.29 8.47 -20.20
C ARG A 293 42.64 9.97 -20.33
N ALA A 294 43.51 10.33 -21.26
CA ALA A 294 43.80 11.72 -21.63
C ALA A 294 42.53 12.43 -22.15
N LYS A 295 41.82 11.85 -23.13
CA LYS A 295 40.56 12.40 -23.66
C LYS A 295 39.51 12.64 -22.58
N ASN A 296 39.33 11.68 -21.67
CA ASN A 296 38.35 11.80 -20.59
C ASN A 296 38.76 12.87 -19.57
N LEU A 297 40.06 12.96 -19.24
CA LEU A 297 40.61 14.01 -18.40
C LEU A 297 40.43 15.40 -19.05
N ALA A 298 40.69 15.54 -20.35
CA ALA A 298 40.49 16.77 -21.11
C ALA A 298 39.03 17.28 -21.04
N ILE A 299 38.06 16.35 -21.13
CA ILE A 299 36.63 16.66 -20.99
C ILE A 299 36.32 17.15 -19.57
N THR A 300 36.86 16.48 -18.54
CA THR A 300 36.70 16.90 -17.14
C THR A 300 37.34 18.26 -16.88
N LEU A 301 38.59 18.49 -17.27
CA LEU A 301 39.28 19.78 -17.09
C LEU A 301 38.56 20.92 -17.85
N ARG A 302 38.05 20.65 -19.07
CA ARG A 302 37.22 21.62 -19.80
C ARG A 302 35.93 21.96 -19.05
N LYS A 303 35.28 21.00 -18.36
CA LYS A 303 34.12 21.28 -17.48
C LYS A 303 34.50 22.12 -16.26
N ALA A 304 35.73 22.01 -15.76
CA ALA A 304 36.20 22.78 -14.60
C ALA A 304 36.34 24.29 -14.87
N GLY A 305 36.73 24.63 -16.11
CA GLY A 305 37.01 26.02 -16.53
C GLY A 305 38.24 26.65 -15.84
N LYS A 306 39.13 25.84 -15.27
CA LYS A 306 40.29 26.29 -14.47
C LYS A 306 41.59 25.68 -14.96
N THR A 307 42.69 26.39 -14.72
CA THR A 307 44.05 25.93 -15.00
C THR A 307 44.50 24.84 -14.02
N ALA A 308 45.54 24.10 -14.43
CA ALA A 308 46.15 23.06 -13.58
C ALA A 308 46.70 23.63 -12.26
N ASP A 309 47.29 24.83 -12.30
CA ASP A 309 47.83 25.54 -11.13
C ASP A 309 46.73 25.94 -10.12
N GLU A 310 45.62 26.51 -10.59
CA GLU A 310 44.46 26.83 -9.73
C GLU A 310 43.87 25.58 -9.06
N ILE A 311 43.74 24.48 -9.81
CA ILE A 311 43.24 23.20 -9.27
C ILE A 311 44.22 22.66 -8.22
N CYS A 312 45.52 22.64 -8.50
CA CYS A 312 46.52 22.14 -7.56
C CYS A 312 46.61 22.99 -6.28
N LYS A 313 46.51 24.32 -6.41
CA LYS A 313 46.46 25.25 -5.26
C LYS A 313 45.21 25.05 -4.43
N ALA A 314 44.03 24.94 -5.06
CA ALA A 314 42.77 24.68 -4.36
C ALA A 314 42.82 23.38 -3.55
N ILE A 315 43.42 22.31 -4.10
CA ILE A 315 43.60 21.03 -3.37
C ILE A 315 44.58 21.18 -2.20
N HIS A 316 45.65 21.96 -2.37
CA HIS A 316 46.65 22.16 -1.31
C HIS A 316 46.04 22.86 -0.08
N VAL A 317 45.18 23.87 -0.29
CA VAL A 317 44.53 24.64 0.79
C VAL A 317 43.12 24.15 1.16
N PHE A 318 42.60 23.13 0.47
CA PHE A 318 41.25 22.57 0.61
C PHE A 318 40.10 23.53 0.24
N ASP A 319 40.29 24.40 -0.77
CA ASP A 319 39.27 25.38 -1.18
C ASP A 319 38.15 24.78 -2.04
N LEU A 320 37.03 24.47 -1.39
CA LEU A 320 35.79 24.00 -2.02
C LEU A 320 35.00 25.09 -2.79
N LYS A 321 35.34 26.38 -2.64
CA LYS A 321 34.73 27.45 -3.46
C LYS A 321 35.31 27.46 -4.87
N THR A 322 36.63 27.32 -4.97
CA THR A 322 37.31 27.14 -6.27
C THR A 322 37.06 25.73 -6.83
N LEU A 323 36.93 24.71 -5.97
CA LEU A 323 36.81 23.31 -6.37
C LEU A 323 35.56 22.63 -5.78
N PRO A 324 34.36 22.81 -6.38
CA PRO A 324 33.11 22.22 -5.89
C PRO A 324 33.16 20.69 -5.81
N VAL A 325 32.36 20.10 -4.89
CA VAL A 325 32.45 18.68 -4.56
C VAL A 325 32.18 17.73 -5.74
N ASP A 326 31.18 18.02 -6.58
CA ASP A 326 30.95 17.31 -7.86
C ASP A 326 32.23 17.16 -8.70
N PHE A 327 33.06 18.21 -8.70
CA PHE A 327 34.29 18.25 -9.47
C PHE A 327 35.42 17.52 -8.75
N VAL A 328 35.50 17.62 -7.42
CA VAL A 328 36.42 16.81 -6.60
C VAL A 328 36.17 15.32 -6.87
N GLU A 329 34.92 14.86 -6.80
CA GLU A 329 34.55 13.47 -7.08
C GLU A 329 34.82 13.06 -8.54
N CYS A 330 34.57 13.95 -9.50
CA CYS A 330 34.96 13.70 -10.89
C CYS A 330 36.48 13.53 -11.04
N LEU A 331 37.26 14.38 -10.36
CA LEU A 331 38.72 14.38 -10.44
C LEU A 331 39.35 13.23 -9.66
N MET A 332 38.70 12.69 -8.62
CA MET A 332 39.14 11.47 -7.92
C MET A 332 39.21 10.25 -8.85
N ARG A 333 38.40 10.20 -9.92
CA ARG A 333 38.46 9.15 -10.96
C ARG A 333 39.74 9.24 -11.82
N PHE A 334 40.45 10.37 -11.76
CA PHE A 334 41.70 10.65 -12.46
C PHE A 334 42.92 10.71 -11.53
N LEU A 335 42.82 10.21 -10.28
CA LEU A 335 43.99 10.05 -9.41
C LEU A 335 45.11 9.29 -10.17
N PRO A 336 46.37 9.77 -10.14
CA PRO A 336 47.46 9.17 -10.89
C PRO A 336 47.74 7.75 -10.39
N THR A 337 47.78 6.77 -11.29
CA THR A 337 48.23 5.41 -10.95
C THR A 337 49.75 5.39 -10.76
N GLU A 338 50.28 4.46 -9.98
CA GLU A 338 51.72 4.38 -9.78
C GLU A 338 52.53 4.29 -11.07
N ASN A 339 51.98 3.64 -12.11
CA ASN A 339 52.66 3.44 -13.38
C ASN A 339 52.72 4.74 -14.19
N GLU A 340 51.66 5.55 -14.18
CA GLU A 340 51.67 6.90 -14.75
C GLU A 340 52.67 7.79 -14.00
N VAL A 341 52.69 7.72 -12.65
CA VAL A 341 53.67 8.45 -11.84
C VAL A 341 55.12 8.03 -12.14
N LYS A 342 55.37 6.73 -12.38
CA LYS A 342 56.70 6.22 -12.78
C LYS A 342 57.11 6.78 -14.16
N VAL A 343 56.21 6.80 -15.15
CA VAL A 343 56.46 7.33 -16.51
C VAL A 343 56.69 8.85 -16.49
N LEU A 344 55.83 9.62 -15.80
CA LEU A 344 55.95 11.07 -15.69
C LEU A 344 57.27 11.47 -15.00
N ARG A 345 57.64 10.79 -13.90
CA ARG A 345 58.92 11.01 -13.21
C ARG A 345 60.14 10.61 -14.03
N LEU A 346 60.01 9.65 -14.95
CA LEU A 346 61.09 9.30 -15.89
C LEU A 346 61.29 10.40 -16.93
N TYR A 347 60.20 10.88 -17.56
CA TYR A 347 60.24 11.97 -18.55
C TYR A 347 60.87 13.25 -17.96
N GLU A 348 60.49 13.61 -16.73
CA GLU A 348 61.09 14.73 -15.99
C GLU A 348 62.58 14.51 -15.67
N ARG A 349 62.96 13.31 -15.22
CA ARG A 349 64.37 12.96 -14.91
C ARG A 349 65.26 13.04 -16.15
N GLU A 350 64.75 12.63 -17.30
CA GLU A 350 65.42 12.70 -18.60
C GLU A 350 65.53 14.14 -19.15
N ARG A 351 65.03 15.16 -18.42
CA ARG A 351 65.04 16.58 -18.79
C ARG A 351 64.42 16.86 -20.17
N LYS A 352 63.45 16.03 -20.58
CA LYS A 352 62.71 16.23 -21.83
C LYS A 352 61.83 17.50 -21.71
N PRO A 353 61.70 18.34 -22.76
CA PRO A 353 60.94 19.59 -22.68
C PRO A 353 59.50 19.32 -22.26
N ILE A 354 59.05 19.99 -21.19
CA ILE A 354 57.69 19.85 -20.67
C ILE A 354 56.70 20.51 -21.65
N GLU A 355 57.19 21.47 -22.43
CA GLU A 355 56.51 22.22 -23.50
C GLU A 355 56.01 21.31 -24.62
N ASN A 356 56.66 20.15 -24.79
CA ASN A 356 56.26 19.15 -25.77
C ASN A 356 55.15 18.23 -25.26
N LEU A 357 54.81 18.20 -23.96
CA LEU A 357 53.76 17.33 -23.44
C LEU A 357 52.34 17.85 -23.80
N SER A 358 51.37 16.92 -23.84
CA SER A 358 49.94 17.26 -23.85
C SER A 358 49.56 18.10 -22.63
N ASP A 359 48.47 18.86 -22.72
CA ASP A 359 48.04 19.72 -21.60
C ASP A 359 47.48 18.88 -20.45
N GLU A 360 46.99 17.68 -20.77
CA GLU A 360 46.54 16.62 -19.88
C GLU A 360 47.71 15.94 -19.14
N ASP A 361 48.83 15.67 -19.82
CA ASP A 361 50.06 15.15 -19.20
C ASP A 361 50.74 16.20 -18.33
N ARG A 362 50.73 17.48 -18.76
CA ARG A 362 51.17 18.62 -17.95
C ARG A 362 50.35 18.74 -16.67
N PHE A 363 49.02 18.63 -16.77
CA PHE A 363 48.15 18.55 -15.59
C PHE A 363 48.52 17.36 -14.71
N MET A 364 48.59 16.15 -15.26
CA MET A 364 48.84 14.93 -14.49
C MET A 364 50.21 14.97 -13.77
N MET A 365 51.23 15.55 -14.40
CA MET A 365 52.54 15.74 -13.77
C MET A 365 52.48 16.71 -12.59
N GLN A 366 51.75 17.83 -12.68
CA GLN A 366 51.55 18.74 -11.54
C GLN A 366 50.70 18.09 -10.44
N PHE A 367 49.58 17.46 -10.82
CA PHE A 367 48.66 16.76 -9.92
C PHE A 367 49.38 15.66 -9.12
N SER A 368 50.24 14.86 -9.77
CA SER A 368 51.04 13.81 -9.12
C SER A 368 52.13 14.29 -8.14
N LYS A 369 52.42 15.59 -8.11
CA LYS A 369 53.35 16.22 -7.16
C LYS A 369 52.68 16.72 -5.87
N ILE A 370 51.34 16.69 -5.80
CA ILE A 370 50.60 17.05 -4.59
C ILE A 370 50.86 15.97 -3.51
N GLU A 371 51.46 16.38 -2.40
CA GLU A 371 51.67 15.47 -1.26
C GLU A 371 50.34 14.93 -0.74
N ARG A 372 50.28 13.59 -0.56
CA ARG A 372 49.13 12.87 0.03
C ARG A 372 47.80 13.22 -0.67
N LEU A 373 47.88 13.42 -1.99
CA LEU A 373 46.77 13.77 -2.88
C LEU A 373 45.49 12.96 -2.62
N MET A 374 45.59 11.64 -2.51
CA MET A 374 44.43 10.77 -2.31
C MET A 374 43.70 11.09 -1.00
N GLN A 375 44.45 11.37 0.08
CA GLN A 375 43.89 11.77 1.36
C GLN A 375 43.27 13.17 1.26
N LYS A 376 43.97 14.14 0.66
CA LYS A 376 43.45 15.51 0.47
C LYS A 376 42.13 15.52 -0.31
N MET A 377 42.07 14.82 -1.44
CA MET A 377 40.87 14.70 -2.26
C MET A 377 39.71 14.02 -1.50
N THR A 378 40.00 12.93 -0.77
CA THR A 378 38.99 12.24 0.06
C THR A 378 38.41 13.15 1.15
N ILE A 379 39.27 13.97 1.78
CA ILE A 379 38.85 14.94 2.80
C ILE A 379 38.04 16.07 2.18
N MET A 380 38.43 16.61 1.02
CA MET A 380 37.62 17.62 0.32
C MET A 380 36.22 17.10 -0.02
N ALA A 381 36.11 15.87 -0.54
CA ALA A 381 34.82 15.24 -0.82
C ALA A 381 33.98 15.05 0.45
N PHE A 382 34.59 14.54 1.53
CA PHE A 382 33.94 14.40 2.83
C PHE A 382 33.44 15.74 3.41
N ILE A 383 34.28 16.79 3.39
CA ILE A 383 33.91 18.11 3.91
C ILE A 383 32.76 18.73 3.11
N GLY A 384 32.76 18.57 1.77
CA GLY A 384 31.68 19.04 0.90
C GLY A 384 30.35 18.33 1.19
N ASN A 385 30.37 17.00 1.25
CA ASN A 385 29.16 16.18 1.41
C ASN A 385 28.66 16.09 2.86
N PHE A 386 29.45 16.50 3.88
CA PHE A 386 29.12 16.32 5.29
C PHE A 386 27.75 16.92 5.67
N ALA A 387 27.48 18.17 5.29
CA ALA A 387 26.27 18.87 5.72
C ALA A 387 24.99 18.19 5.18
N GLU A 388 24.98 17.83 3.90
CA GLU A 388 23.89 17.09 3.27
C GLU A 388 23.74 15.68 3.84
N SER A 389 24.86 14.99 4.12
CA SER A 389 24.84 13.68 4.77
C SER A 389 24.16 13.71 6.15
N ILE A 390 24.50 14.69 7.00
CA ILE A 390 23.80 14.89 8.28
C ILE A 390 22.31 15.16 8.05
N GLN A 391 21.97 16.03 7.09
CA GLN A 391 20.60 16.41 6.77
C GLN A 391 19.75 15.24 6.25
N MET A 392 20.34 14.29 5.50
CA MET A 392 19.67 13.10 4.97
C MET A 392 19.53 11.98 6.01
N LEU A 393 20.53 11.76 6.87
CA LEU A 393 20.56 10.64 7.82
C LEU A 393 19.72 10.94 9.08
N THR A 394 19.79 12.16 9.61
CA THR A 394 19.05 12.58 10.82
C THR A 394 17.55 12.25 10.80
N PRO A 395 16.75 12.64 9.77
CA PRO A 395 15.31 12.37 9.77
C PRO A 395 14.96 10.88 9.63
N GLN A 396 15.85 10.06 9.06
CA GLN A 396 15.66 8.61 8.96
C GLN A 396 15.81 7.96 10.34
N LEU A 397 16.85 8.33 11.09
CA LEU A 397 17.05 7.89 12.48
C LEU A 397 15.88 8.34 13.37
N HIS A 398 15.45 9.61 13.27
CA HIS A 398 14.34 10.12 14.06
C HIS A 398 13.00 9.43 13.72
N ALA A 399 12.78 9.06 12.45
CA ALA A 399 11.62 8.25 12.06
C ALA A 399 11.66 6.84 12.69
N ILE A 400 12.82 6.17 12.68
CA ILE A 400 13.00 4.87 13.35
C ILE A 400 12.75 4.97 14.85
N ILE A 401 13.32 5.98 15.54
CA ILE A 401 13.10 6.20 16.98
C ILE A 401 11.62 6.43 17.27
N ALA A 402 11.00 7.40 16.60
CA ALA A 402 9.61 7.77 16.85
C ALA A 402 8.63 6.63 16.54
N ALA A 403 8.85 5.87 15.47
CA ALA A 403 8.05 4.67 15.17
C ALA A 403 8.23 3.60 16.25
N SER A 404 9.47 3.20 16.56
CA SER A 404 9.78 2.14 17.52
C SER A 404 9.23 2.45 18.92
N VAL A 405 9.45 3.67 19.41
CA VAL A 405 8.96 4.11 20.73
C VAL A 405 7.43 4.20 20.75
N SER A 406 6.80 4.73 19.70
CA SER A 406 5.34 4.91 19.69
C SER A 406 4.57 3.58 19.61
N ILE A 407 5.01 2.61 18.80
CA ILE A 407 4.37 1.27 18.78
C ILE A 407 4.60 0.50 20.10
N LYS A 408 5.79 0.64 20.72
CA LYS A 408 6.15 -0.05 21.98
C LYS A 408 5.42 0.53 23.20
N SER A 409 5.07 1.82 23.17
CA SER A 409 4.42 2.52 24.29
C SER A 409 2.89 2.62 24.19
N SER A 410 2.29 2.46 23.01
CA SER A 410 0.84 2.57 22.81
C SER A 410 0.06 1.52 23.61
N GLN A 411 -0.61 1.95 24.68
CA GLN A 411 -1.49 1.09 25.47
C GLN A 411 -2.77 0.75 24.71
N LYS A 412 -3.22 1.62 23.78
CA LYS A 412 -4.37 1.33 22.90
C LYS A 412 -4.05 0.18 21.93
N LEU A 413 -2.87 0.19 21.29
CA LEU A 413 -2.42 -0.91 20.43
C LEU A 413 -2.33 -2.23 21.21
N LYS A 414 -1.74 -2.19 22.42
CA LYS A 414 -1.69 -3.35 23.31
C LYS A 414 -3.10 -3.90 23.61
N LYS A 415 -4.11 -3.04 23.83
CA LYS A 415 -5.49 -3.47 24.08
C LYS A 415 -6.17 -4.05 22.84
N ILE A 416 -5.89 -3.52 21.64
CA ILE A 416 -6.35 -4.11 20.37
C ILE A 416 -5.78 -5.53 20.19
N LEU A 417 -4.48 -5.72 20.46
CA LEU A 417 -3.83 -7.03 20.38
C LEU A 417 -4.37 -8.02 21.43
N GLU A 418 -4.72 -7.54 22.63
CA GLU A 418 -5.39 -8.34 23.68
C GLU A 418 -6.78 -8.82 23.22
N ILE A 419 -7.57 -7.96 22.57
CA ILE A 419 -8.89 -8.32 22.01
C ILE A 419 -8.74 -9.35 20.88
N ILE A 420 -7.75 -9.19 20.01
CA ILE A 420 -7.42 -10.16 18.95
C ILE A 420 -7.01 -11.51 19.56
N LEU A 421 -6.18 -11.51 20.61
CA LEU A 421 -5.78 -12.73 21.32
C LEU A 421 -6.97 -13.43 21.97
N ALA A 422 -7.87 -12.70 22.62
CA ALA A 422 -9.07 -13.26 23.25
C ALA A 422 -10.01 -13.92 22.24
N LEU A 423 -10.30 -13.25 21.12
CA LEU A 423 -11.14 -13.79 20.05
C LEU A 423 -10.46 -14.96 19.33
N GLY A 424 -9.16 -14.85 19.04
CA GLY A 424 -8.37 -15.93 18.44
C GLY A 424 -8.34 -17.19 19.31
N ASN A 425 -8.15 -17.05 20.62
CA ASN A 425 -8.23 -18.15 21.58
C ASN A 425 -9.63 -18.75 21.66
N TYR A 426 -10.69 -17.93 21.70
CA TYR A 426 -12.07 -18.42 21.70
C TYR A 426 -12.37 -19.28 20.46
N MET A 427 -11.89 -18.86 19.28
CA MET A 427 -12.07 -19.60 18.02
C MET A 427 -11.22 -20.88 17.90
N ASN A 428 -10.06 -20.97 18.56
CA ASN A 428 -9.10 -22.08 18.36
C ASN A 428 -9.04 -23.08 19.53
N SER A 429 -9.48 -22.72 20.74
CA SER A 429 -9.33 -23.51 21.98
C SER A 429 -9.66 -24.99 21.82
N SER A 430 -10.78 -25.33 21.18
CA SER A 430 -11.28 -26.70 21.06
C SER A 430 -10.52 -27.61 20.08
N LYS A 431 -9.61 -27.06 19.26
CA LYS A 431 -8.85 -27.82 18.25
C LYS A 431 -7.32 -27.64 18.34
N ARG A 432 -6.86 -26.53 18.93
CA ARG A 432 -5.43 -26.15 18.97
C ARG A 432 -4.98 -25.68 20.36
N GLY A 433 -5.86 -25.73 21.37
CA GLY A 433 -5.61 -25.13 22.68
C GLY A 433 -5.65 -23.60 22.64
N ALA A 434 -5.33 -22.99 23.79
CA ALA A 434 -5.19 -21.55 23.95
C ALA A 434 -3.70 -21.16 24.02
N VAL A 435 -3.37 -19.96 23.54
CA VAL A 435 -2.01 -19.39 23.51
C VAL A 435 -1.94 -18.06 24.25
N TYR A 436 -0.75 -17.69 24.72
CA TYR A 436 -0.50 -16.42 25.42
C TYR A 436 -0.11 -15.25 24.49
N GLY A 437 0.05 -15.50 23.19
CA GLY A 437 0.43 -14.50 22.19
C GLY A 437 0.50 -15.09 20.79
N PHE A 438 0.70 -14.23 19.79
CA PHE A 438 0.82 -14.60 18.38
C PHE A 438 1.92 -13.78 17.69
N LYS A 439 2.40 -14.25 16.54
CA LYS A 439 3.38 -13.55 15.69
C LYS A 439 2.70 -12.45 14.88
N LEU A 440 3.36 -11.32 14.63
CA LEU A 440 2.73 -10.13 13.99
C LEU A 440 2.08 -10.43 12.63
N GLN A 441 2.63 -11.38 11.87
CA GLN A 441 2.08 -11.82 10.57
C GLN A 441 0.63 -12.35 10.67
N SER A 442 0.18 -12.76 11.87
CA SER A 442 -1.22 -13.14 12.09
C SER A 442 -2.21 -11.98 11.97
N LEU A 443 -1.76 -10.72 11.95
CA LEU A 443 -2.63 -9.56 11.75
C LEU A 443 -3.21 -9.49 10.32
N ASP A 444 -2.47 -9.96 9.31
CA ASP A 444 -2.97 -10.00 7.92
C ASP A 444 -4.13 -11.01 7.76
N LEU A 445 -4.11 -12.11 8.52
CA LEU A 445 -5.15 -13.17 8.50
C LEU A 445 -6.53 -12.69 9.00
N LEU A 446 -6.61 -11.53 9.66
CA LEU A 446 -7.85 -10.91 10.12
C LEU A 446 -8.72 -10.38 8.96
N LEU A 447 -8.11 -10.15 7.79
CA LEU A 447 -8.80 -9.80 6.55
C LEU A 447 -9.32 -11.06 5.83
N GLU A 448 -8.56 -12.15 5.86
CA GLU A 448 -8.90 -13.42 5.20
C GLU A 448 -10.03 -14.18 5.91
N THR A 449 -10.06 -14.11 7.24
CA THR A 449 -11.05 -14.81 8.06
C THR A 449 -12.42 -14.14 7.90
N LYS A 450 -13.37 -14.80 7.22
CA LYS A 450 -14.72 -14.27 6.94
C LYS A 450 -15.83 -14.89 7.79
N SER A 451 -16.91 -14.14 7.96
CA SER A 451 -18.19 -14.60 8.52
C SER A 451 -18.81 -15.72 7.67
N THR A 452 -19.70 -16.51 8.27
CA THR A 452 -20.39 -17.64 7.60
C THR A 452 -21.19 -17.18 6.37
N ASP A 453 -21.82 -16.01 6.44
CA ASP A 453 -22.55 -15.38 5.33
C ASP A 453 -21.64 -14.59 4.36
N ARG A 454 -20.33 -14.56 4.63
CA ARG A 454 -19.27 -13.87 3.89
C ARG A 454 -19.41 -12.35 3.75
N LYS A 455 -20.38 -11.71 4.43
CA LYS A 455 -20.62 -10.26 4.35
C LYS A 455 -19.56 -9.42 5.07
N GLN A 456 -18.80 -10.00 6.00
CA GLN A 456 -17.77 -9.28 6.75
C GLN A 456 -16.57 -10.15 7.12
N THR A 457 -15.45 -9.51 7.47
CA THR A 457 -14.23 -10.18 7.97
C THR A 457 -14.18 -10.16 9.49
N LEU A 458 -13.25 -10.92 10.08
CA LEU A 458 -12.97 -10.87 11.52
C LEU A 458 -12.51 -9.47 11.95
N LEU A 459 -11.74 -8.76 11.10
CA LEU A 459 -11.33 -7.37 11.35
C LEU A 459 -12.53 -6.41 11.45
N HIS A 460 -13.57 -6.58 10.62
CA HIS A 460 -14.82 -5.82 10.74
C HIS A 460 -15.52 -6.09 12.08
N TYR A 461 -15.59 -7.36 12.49
CA TYR A 461 -16.19 -7.73 13.78
C TYR A 461 -15.41 -7.12 14.96
N ILE A 462 -14.07 -7.18 14.92
CA ILE A 462 -13.18 -6.53 15.91
C ILE A 462 -13.43 -5.02 15.95
N SER A 463 -13.48 -4.34 14.81
CA SER A 463 -13.73 -2.90 14.71
C SER A 463 -15.06 -2.51 15.38
N ASN A 464 -16.15 -3.24 15.13
CA ASN A 464 -17.43 -3.02 15.81
C ASN A 464 -17.35 -3.27 17.33
N VAL A 465 -16.73 -4.38 17.76
CA VAL A 465 -16.55 -4.69 19.20
C VAL A 465 -15.72 -3.62 19.91
N VAL A 466 -14.69 -3.09 19.27
CA VAL A 466 -13.91 -1.96 19.79
C VAL A 466 -14.75 -0.69 19.87
N LYS A 467 -15.49 -0.35 18.81
CA LYS A 467 -16.33 0.86 18.74
C LYS A 467 -17.46 0.85 19.78
N GLU A 468 -18.03 -0.32 20.08
CA GLU A 468 -19.16 -0.47 21.00
C GLU A 468 -18.75 -0.73 22.47
N LYS A 469 -17.64 -1.45 22.73
CA LYS A 469 -17.24 -1.85 24.10
C LYS A 469 -15.94 -1.24 24.60
N TYR A 470 -15.07 -0.77 23.70
CA TYR A 470 -13.73 -0.25 24.02
C TYR A 470 -13.47 1.08 23.32
N GLN A 471 -14.47 1.97 23.28
CA GLN A 471 -14.45 3.18 22.45
C GLN A 471 -13.26 4.13 22.75
N HIS A 472 -12.62 4.02 23.91
CA HIS A 472 -11.38 4.73 24.25
C HIS A 472 -10.14 4.24 23.48
N VAL A 473 -10.18 3.07 22.83
CA VAL A 473 -9.10 2.52 21.99
C VAL A 473 -9.43 2.46 20.49
N SER A 474 -10.59 2.94 20.03
CA SER A 474 -10.94 2.95 18.60
C SER A 474 -9.89 3.70 17.76
N LEU A 475 -9.47 4.88 18.23
CA LEU A 475 -8.42 5.70 17.64
C LEU A 475 -7.01 5.28 18.09
N PHE A 476 -6.75 3.97 18.29
CA PHE A 476 -5.40 3.49 18.68
C PHE A 476 -4.32 3.96 17.71
N TYR A 477 -4.63 3.98 16.42
CA TYR A 477 -3.72 4.35 15.34
C TYR A 477 -3.23 5.81 15.43
N ASN A 478 -3.88 6.68 16.19
CA ASN A 478 -3.39 8.04 16.46
C ASN A 478 -2.22 8.06 17.47
N GLU A 479 -1.91 6.95 18.14
CA GLU A 479 -0.70 6.81 18.95
C GLU A 479 0.50 6.31 18.12
N LEU A 480 0.28 5.80 16.90
CA LEU A 480 1.31 5.18 16.07
C LEU A 480 1.90 6.21 15.09
N HIS A 481 3.09 6.73 15.41
CA HIS A 481 3.69 7.86 14.69
C HIS A 481 4.85 7.40 13.79
N TYR A 482 5.07 8.07 12.66
CA TYR A 482 6.19 7.84 11.71
C TYR A 482 6.35 6.44 11.11
N VAL A 483 5.48 5.46 11.45
CA VAL A 483 5.57 4.04 11.03
C VAL A 483 5.75 3.86 9.52
N GLU A 484 5.02 4.60 8.69
CA GLU A 484 5.13 4.55 7.22
C GLU A 484 6.49 5.07 6.71
N LYS A 485 7.07 6.07 7.38
CA LYS A 485 8.41 6.59 7.03
C LYS A 485 9.50 5.64 7.51
N ALA A 486 9.37 5.10 8.72
CA ALA A 486 10.29 4.11 9.28
C ALA A 486 10.33 2.80 8.46
N ALA A 487 9.20 2.40 7.86
CA ALA A 487 9.12 1.27 6.92
C ALA A 487 9.98 1.44 5.65
N ALA A 488 10.30 2.67 5.25
CA ALA A 488 11.12 2.96 4.07
C ALA A 488 12.63 3.08 4.38
N VAL A 489 13.03 3.07 5.66
CA VAL A 489 14.43 3.30 6.08
C VAL A 489 15.23 2.00 6.08
N SER A 490 16.34 1.98 5.34
CA SER A 490 17.37 0.94 5.47
C SER A 490 18.31 1.28 6.62
N LEU A 491 17.95 0.88 7.84
CA LEU A 491 18.70 1.19 9.06
C LEU A 491 20.15 0.70 9.00
N GLU A 492 20.41 -0.47 8.39
CA GLU A 492 21.77 -0.98 8.21
C GLU A 492 22.65 -0.03 7.38
N ASN A 493 22.13 0.46 6.24
CA ASN A 493 22.84 1.43 5.41
C ASN A 493 23.09 2.74 6.17
N VAL A 494 22.07 3.26 6.85
CA VAL A 494 22.20 4.49 7.67
C VAL A 494 23.27 4.33 8.76
N LEU A 495 23.40 3.15 9.38
CA LEU A 495 24.48 2.87 10.34
C LEU A 495 25.86 2.69 9.70
N LEU A 496 25.94 2.31 8.43
CA LEU A 496 27.21 2.27 7.67
C LEU A 496 27.63 3.70 7.27
N ASP A 497 26.70 4.52 6.79
CA ASP A 497 26.95 5.91 6.42
C ASP A 497 27.44 6.74 7.62
N VAL A 498 26.84 6.56 8.80
CA VAL A 498 27.31 7.22 10.05
C VAL A 498 28.72 6.78 10.45
N LYS A 499 29.12 5.53 10.18
CA LYS A 499 30.50 5.05 10.40
C LYS A 499 31.48 5.63 9.38
N GLU A 500 31.08 5.77 8.12
CA GLU A 500 31.90 6.40 7.08
C GLU A 500 32.10 7.90 7.34
N LEU A 501 31.08 8.61 7.86
CA LEU A 501 31.24 9.99 8.33
C LEU A 501 32.24 10.09 9.48
N GLN A 502 32.26 9.12 10.42
CA GLN A 502 33.28 9.07 11.47
C GLN A 502 34.68 8.83 10.90
N ARG A 503 34.81 7.88 9.96
CA ARG A 503 36.08 7.59 9.28
C ARG A 503 36.59 8.82 8.51
N GLY A 504 35.69 9.60 7.91
CA GLY A 504 35.99 10.89 7.27
C GLY A 504 36.47 11.94 8.26
N LEU A 505 35.81 12.09 9.41
CA LEU A 505 36.23 13.07 10.44
C LEU A 505 37.59 12.69 11.05
N ASP A 506 37.83 11.41 11.34
CA ASP A 506 39.12 10.96 11.89
C ASP A 506 40.27 11.07 10.87
N LEU A 507 39.99 10.87 9.58
CA LEU A 507 40.94 11.17 8.51
C LEU A 507 41.25 12.68 8.44
N THR A 508 40.23 13.52 8.60
CA THR A 508 40.35 15.00 8.60
C THR A 508 41.15 15.50 9.81
N LYS A 509 40.89 14.95 11.00
CA LYS A 509 41.68 15.21 12.22
C LYS A 509 43.14 14.82 12.03
N ARG A 510 43.41 13.63 11.49
CA ARG A 510 44.77 13.13 11.22
C ARG A 510 45.51 14.02 10.21
N GLU A 511 44.82 14.52 9.18
CA GLU A 511 45.38 15.48 8.23
C GLU A 511 45.78 16.79 8.90
N TYR A 512 44.91 17.34 9.76
CA TYR A 512 45.19 18.55 10.53
C TYR A 512 46.41 18.37 11.45
N THR A 513 46.49 17.27 12.22
CA THR A 513 47.64 17.02 13.12
C THR A 513 48.98 16.88 12.37
N MET A 514 48.97 16.38 11.13
CA MET A 514 50.19 16.28 10.31
C MET A 514 50.61 17.63 9.69
N HIS A 515 49.67 18.58 9.56
CA HIS A 515 49.85 19.87 8.88
C HIS A 515 49.17 20.99 9.71
N ASP A 516 49.66 21.20 10.95
CA ASP A 516 49.04 21.92 12.08
C ASP A 516 48.76 23.44 11.88
N HIS A 517 48.74 23.90 10.62
CA HIS A 517 48.59 25.29 10.22
C HIS A 517 47.34 25.52 9.34
N ASN A 518 46.60 24.48 8.93
CA ASN A 518 45.38 24.66 8.13
C ASN A 518 44.18 25.05 9.03
N THR A 519 43.81 26.33 9.00
CA THR A 519 42.68 26.89 9.76
C THR A 519 41.33 26.34 9.33
N MET A 520 41.10 26.10 8.04
CA MET A 520 39.82 25.60 7.53
C MET A 520 39.52 24.20 8.08
N LEU A 521 40.50 23.28 8.07
CA LEU A 521 40.32 21.96 8.68
C LEU A 521 40.01 22.06 10.18
N LYS A 522 40.68 22.97 10.90
CA LYS A 522 40.47 23.22 12.33
C LYS A 522 39.05 23.71 12.62
N GLU A 523 38.60 24.73 11.90
CA GLU A 523 37.25 25.28 11.99
C GLU A 523 36.19 24.22 11.61
N PHE A 524 36.43 23.45 10.55
CA PHE A 524 35.53 22.37 10.14
C PHE A 524 35.38 21.32 11.24
N ILE A 525 36.47 20.84 11.84
CA ILE A 525 36.45 19.84 12.92
C ILE A 525 35.66 20.39 14.11
N GLN A 526 36.02 21.58 14.60
CA GLN A 526 35.37 22.21 15.76
C GLN A 526 33.86 22.44 15.55
N ASN A 527 33.47 22.90 14.36
CA ASN A 527 32.06 23.20 14.04
C ASN A 527 31.19 21.97 13.74
N ASN A 528 31.77 20.78 13.57
CA ASN A 528 31.04 19.59 13.09
C ASN A 528 31.23 18.32 13.93
N GLU A 529 32.28 18.20 14.73
CA GLU A 529 32.49 17.06 15.63
C GLU A 529 31.30 16.82 16.58
N GLY A 530 30.78 17.89 17.20
CA GLY A 530 29.59 17.80 18.06
C GLY A 530 28.32 17.37 17.30
N LYS A 531 28.19 17.72 16.01
CA LYS A 531 27.05 17.31 15.17
C LYS A 531 27.15 15.83 14.83
N LEU A 532 28.35 15.36 14.47
CA LEU A 532 28.58 13.95 14.15
C LEU A 532 28.41 13.07 15.39
N LYS A 533 28.92 13.50 16.54
CA LYS A 533 28.71 12.79 17.81
C LYS A 533 27.22 12.68 18.14
N LYS A 534 26.45 13.77 18.01
CA LYS A 534 24.99 13.69 18.16
C LYS A 534 24.37 12.69 17.17
N LEU A 535 24.80 12.67 15.91
CA LEU A 535 24.27 11.71 14.93
C LEU A 535 24.61 10.25 15.30
N GLN A 536 25.76 10.00 15.92
CA GLN A 536 26.12 8.68 16.46
C GLN A 536 25.28 8.28 17.67
N ASP A 537 25.04 9.22 18.58
CA ASP A 537 24.16 9.02 19.75
C ASP A 537 22.72 8.74 19.28
N ASP A 538 22.17 9.56 18.37
CA ASP A 538 20.86 9.35 17.71
C ASP A 538 20.83 8.00 16.95
N ALA A 539 21.92 7.61 16.28
CA ALA A 539 22.02 6.34 15.54
C ALA A 539 22.02 5.12 16.47
N LYS A 540 22.70 5.21 17.62
CA LYS A 540 22.66 4.19 18.66
C LYS A 540 21.27 4.09 19.27
N ILE A 541 20.64 5.21 19.60
CA ILE A 541 19.28 5.24 20.16
C ILE A 541 18.27 4.65 19.15
N ALA A 542 18.43 4.92 17.84
CA ALA A 542 17.60 4.34 16.80
C ALA A 542 17.74 2.82 16.72
N GLN A 543 18.96 2.28 16.72
CA GLN A 543 19.17 0.83 16.71
C GLN A 543 18.65 0.19 17.98
N ASP A 544 19.03 0.70 19.16
CA ASP A 544 18.62 0.12 20.45
C ASP A 544 17.09 0.13 20.60
N ALA A 545 16.41 1.23 20.22
CA ALA A 545 14.95 1.34 20.27
C ALA A 545 14.24 0.42 19.26
N PHE A 546 14.78 0.26 18.05
CA PHE A 546 14.27 -0.67 17.05
C PHE A 546 14.43 -2.12 17.51
N ASP A 547 15.62 -2.49 17.96
CA ASP A 547 15.94 -3.80 18.54
C ASP A 547 14.95 -4.18 19.64
N ASP A 548 14.68 -3.24 20.55
CA ASP A 548 13.74 -3.40 21.65
C ASP A 548 12.29 -3.53 21.19
N ALA A 549 11.86 -2.79 20.17
CA ALA A 549 10.52 -2.91 19.63
C ALA A 549 10.32 -4.27 18.93
N VAL A 550 11.27 -4.70 18.10
CA VAL A 550 11.22 -6.01 17.42
C VAL A 550 11.18 -7.16 18.43
N LYS A 551 12.03 -7.12 19.47
CA LYS A 551 11.99 -8.09 20.59
C LYS A 551 10.66 -8.06 21.35
N TYR A 552 10.10 -6.86 21.62
CA TYR A 552 8.86 -6.69 22.36
C TYR A 552 7.66 -7.35 21.68
N PHE A 553 7.59 -7.30 20.34
CA PHE A 553 6.57 -8.03 19.56
C PHE A 553 6.97 -9.48 19.21
N GLY A 554 8.01 -10.02 19.84
CA GLY A 554 8.40 -11.43 19.75
C GLY A 554 9.13 -11.81 18.45
N GLU A 555 9.73 -10.86 17.75
CA GLU A 555 10.56 -11.07 16.56
C GLU A 555 12.07 -10.91 16.85
N ASN A 556 12.91 -11.15 15.83
CA ASN A 556 14.36 -11.11 15.95
C ASN A 556 14.93 -9.97 15.09
N PRO A 557 15.52 -8.90 15.67
CA PRO A 557 16.03 -7.76 14.90
C PRO A 557 17.22 -8.10 14.00
N LYS A 558 17.90 -9.24 14.21
CA LYS A 558 18.93 -9.74 13.28
C LYS A 558 18.37 -10.31 11.97
N THR A 559 17.06 -10.53 11.88
CA THR A 559 16.39 -11.11 10.70
C THR A 559 15.19 -10.29 10.21
N THR A 560 14.62 -9.43 11.05
CA THR A 560 13.50 -8.55 10.68
C THR A 560 13.97 -7.08 10.60
N PRO A 561 14.29 -6.55 9.41
CA PRO A 561 14.62 -5.13 9.24
C PRO A 561 13.36 -4.23 9.30
N PRO A 562 13.52 -2.90 9.40
CA PRO A 562 12.40 -1.94 9.44
C PRO A 562 11.40 -2.11 8.28
N SER A 563 11.91 -2.43 7.09
CA SER A 563 11.18 -2.66 5.84
C SER A 563 10.40 -3.98 5.78
N VAL A 564 10.50 -4.83 6.80
CA VAL A 564 9.63 -6.00 7.01
C VAL A 564 8.73 -5.77 8.24
N PHE A 565 9.27 -5.21 9.31
CA PHE A 565 8.60 -5.03 10.59
C PHE A 565 7.48 -3.97 10.56
N PHE A 566 7.79 -2.73 10.19
CA PHE A 566 6.82 -1.63 10.24
C PHE A 566 5.67 -1.78 9.23
N PRO A 567 5.85 -2.31 8.00
CA PRO A 567 4.74 -2.56 7.08
C PRO A 567 3.59 -3.40 7.63
N VAL A 568 3.81 -4.31 8.59
CA VAL A 568 2.71 -5.07 9.20
C VAL A 568 1.75 -4.16 9.95
N PHE A 569 2.29 -3.19 10.71
CA PHE A 569 1.49 -2.17 11.39
C PHE A 569 0.82 -1.21 10.39
N VAL A 570 1.50 -0.83 9.30
CA VAL A 570 0.90 0.01 8.23
C VAL A 570 -0.29 -0.70 7.57
N ARG A 571 -0.12 -1.97 7.16
CA ARG A 571 -1.21 -2.78 6.58
C ARG A 571 -2.37 -2.93 7.55
N PHE A 572 -2.07 -3.27 8.81
CA PHE A 572 -3.10 -3.44 9.84
C PHE A 572 -3.88 -2.15 10.12
N VAL A 573 -3.20 -1.01 10.28
CA VAL A 573 -3.88 0.29 10.52
C VAL A 573 -4.73 0.70 9.32
N LYS A 574 -4.22 0.54 8.09
CA LYS A 574 -4.98 0.85 6.86
C LYS A 574 -6.22 -0.03 6.74
N ALA A 575 -6.07 -1.34 6.94
CA ALA A 575 -7.18 -2.29 6.90
C ALA A 575 -8.20 -2.07 8.02
N TYR A 576 -7.77 -1.67 9.22
CA TYR A 576 -8.65 -1.36 10.34
C TYR A 576 -9.53 -0.13 10.03
N LYS A 577 -8.92 0.95 9.51
CA LYS A 577 -9.67 2.16 9.11
C LYS A 577 -10.70 1.85 8.02
N GLN A 578 -10.29 1.13 6.98
CA GLN A 578 -11.20 0.67 5.93
C GLN A 578 -12.37 -0.17 6.50
N ALA A 579 -12.09 -1.10 7.42
CA ALA A 579 -13.12 -1.90 8.05
C ALA A 579 -14.06 -1.08 8.96
N GLU A 580 -13.59 0.01 9.57
CA GLU A 580 -14.43 0.96 10.31
C GLU A 580 -15.33 1.79 9.39
N GLU A 581 -14.82 2.24 8.24
CA GLU A 581 -15.58 2.95 7.21
C GLU A 581 -16.66 2.06 6.56
N GLU A 582 -16.31 0.82 6.18
CA GLU A 582 -17.24 -0.18 5.64
C GLU A 582 -18.32 -0.58 6.67
N ASN A 583 -17.96 -0.69 7.95
CA ASN A 583 -18.92 -0.90 9.04
C ASN A 583 -19.90 0.28 9.21
N GLU A 584 -19.40 1.52 9.18
CA GLU A 584 -20.28 2.70 9.25
C GLU A 584 -21.23 2.80 8.06
N LEU A 585 -20.73 2.53 6.85
CA LEU A 585 -21.54 2.52 5.64
C LEU A 585 -22.65 1.46 5.72
N ARG A 586 -22.31 0.24 6.16
CA ARG A 586 -23.31 -0.83 6.35
C ARG A 586 -24.35 -0.46 7.40
N LYS A 587 -23.93 0.09 8.56
CA LYS A 587 -24.86 0.50 9.63
C LYS A 587 -25.82 1.61 9.17
N LYS A 588 -25.34 2.56 8.34
CA LYS A 588 -26.18 3.60 7.71
C LYS A 588 -27.15 3.01 6.69
N GLN A 589 -26.73 2.02 5.88
CA GLN A 589 -27.60 1.31 4.93
C GLN A 589 -28.69 0.49 5.64
N GLU A 590 -28.34 -0.23 6.71
CA GLU A 590 -29.28 -1.00 7.54
C GLU A 590 -30.29 -0.07 8.22
N GLN A 591 -29.85 1.08 8.74
CA GLN A 591 -30.74 2.11 9.30
C GLN A 591 -31.70 2.69 8.25
N ALA A 592 -31.20 3.11 7.08
CA ALA A 592 -32.05 3.67 6.02
C ALA A 592 -33.02 2.63 5.40
N LEU A 593 -32.69 1.34 5.46
CA LEU A 593 -33.62 0.27 5.07
C LEU A 593 -34.72 0.07 6.13
N MET A 594 -34.36 0.08 7.42
CA MET A 594 -35.32 -0.02 8.53
C MET A 594 -36.27 1.18 8.57
N GLU A 595 -35.77 2.39 8.31
CA GLU A 595 -36.54 3.62 8.20
C GLU A 595 -37.57 3.52 7.07
N LYS A 596 -37.16 3.12 5.86
CA LYS A 596 -38.07 2.92 4.72
C LYS A 596 -39.12 1.83 4.94
N LEU A 597 -38.81 0.78 5.70
CA LEU A 597 -39.79 -0.24 6.08
C LEU A 597 -40.83 0.33 7.05
N MET A 598 -40.39 1.12 8.04
CA MET A 598 -41.27 1.80 8.98
C MET A 598 -42.15 2.87 8.30
N GLU A 599 -41.61 3.62 7.34
CA GLU A 599 -42.39 4.54 6.49
C GLU A 599 -43.45 3.80 5.67
N GLN A 600 -43.08 2.67 5.05
CA GLN A 600 -44.00 1.85 4.26
C GLN A 600 -45.14 1.25 5.12
N GLU A 601 -44.82 0.76 6.30
CA GLU A 601 -45.79 0.23 7.27
C GLU A 601 -46.76 1.34 7.73
N ALA A 602 -46.24 2.51 8.14
CA ALA A 602 -47.06 3.66 8.55
C ALA A 602 -47.93 4.23 7.40
N LEU A 603 -47.47 4.15 6.16
CA LEU A 603 -48.26 4.51 4.97
C LEU A 603 -49.40 3.51 4.71
N MET A 604 -49.17 2.21 4.93
CA MET A 604 -50.23 1.19 4.85
C MET A 604 -51.27 1.38 5.97
N GLU A 605 -50.85 1.59 7.22
CA GLU A 605 -51.76 1.86 8.33
C GLU A 605 -52.63 3.10 8.09
N GLN A 606 -52.05 4.20 7.60
CA GLN A 606 -52.84 5.40 7.25
C GLN A 606 -53.83 5.16 6.10
N GLN A 607 -53.52 4.26 5.17
CA GLN A 607 -54.40 3.93 4.04
C GLN A 607 -55.60 3.08 4.49
N ASP A 608 -55.40 2.16 5.43
CA ASP A 608 -56.48 1.39 6.05
C ASP A 608 -57.33 2.26 7.00
N GLN A 609 -56.70 3.12 7.83
CA GLN A 609 -57.42 4.04 8.74
C GLN A 609 -58.26 5.10 8.00
N LYS A 610 -57.90 5.49 6.78
CA LYS A 610 -58.74 6.33 5.90
C LYS A 610 -59.88 5.56 5.20
N SER A 611 -59.92 4.24 5.31
CA SER A 611 -60.84 3.36 4.56
C SER A 611 -62.07 2.77 5.30
N PRO A 612 -62.41 3.05 6.59
CA PRO A 612 -63.53 2.37 7.25
C PRO A 612 -64.89 2.73 6.63
N SER A 613 -65.06 3.95 6.12
CA SER A 613 -66.31 4.40 5.48
C SER A 613 -66.51 3.80 4.07
N HIS A 614 -65.43 3.47 3.36
CA HIS A 614 -65.50 3.01 1.97
C HIS A 614 -65.64 1.49 1.81
N LYS A 615 -65.19 0.67 2.77
CA LYS A 615 -65.34 -0.80 2.72
C LYS A 615 -66.82 -1.22 2.58
N THR A 616 -67.71 -0.70 3.43
CA THR A 616 -69.16 -1.01 3.39
C THR A 616 -69.82 -0.57 2.09
N LYS A 617 -69.48 0.62 1.59
CA LYS A 617 -70.08 1.18 0.37
C LYS A 617 -69.64 0.43 -0.89
N ARG A 618 -68.36 0.00 -0.95
CA ARG A 618 -67.84 -0.83 -2.03
C ARG A 618 -68.42 -2.24 -2.02
N GLN A 619 -68.56 -2.86 -0.84
CA GLN A 619 -69.23 -4.15 -0.70
C GLN A 619 -70.71 -4.10 -1.13
N GLN A 620 -71.46 -3.04 -0.79
CA GLN A 620 -72.80 -2.84 -1.34
C GLN A 620 -72.78 -2.69 -2.88
N GLN A 621 -71.85 -1.91 -3.44
CA GLN A 621 -71.72 -1.73 -4.88
C GLN A 621 -71.45 -3.05 -5.62
N GLU A 622 -70.57 -3.89 -5.07
CA GLU A 622 -70.21 -5.21 -5.61
C GLU A 622 -71.35 -6.23 -5.42
N LEU A 623 -72.08 -6.20 -4.30
CA LEU A 623 -73.28 -7.02 -4.09
C LEU A 623 -74.41 -6.65 -5.07
N ILE A 624 -74.61 -5.36 -5.34
CA ILE A 624 -75.57 -4.86 -6.33
C ILE A 624 -75.14 -5.25 -7.76
N ALA A 625 -73.84 -5.20 -8.08
CA ALA A 625 -73.32 -5.67 -9.36
C ALA A 625 -73.52 -7.18 -9.55
N GLU A 626 -73.35 -7.98 -8.49
CA GLU A 626 -73.51 -9.43 -8.53
C GLU A 626 -75.00 -9.85 -8.57
N LEU A 627 -75.89 -9.15 -7.86
CA LEU A 627 -77.34 -9.30 -8.01
C LEU A 627 -77.81 -8.97 -9.43
N ARG A 628 -77.27 -7.90 -10.04
CA ARG A 628 -77.52 -7.58 -11.46
C ARG A 628 -76.98 -8.66 -12.41
N ARG A 629 -75.82 -9.27 -12.14
CA ARG A 629 -75.33 -10.41 -12.94
C ARG A 629 -76.19 -11.66 -12.78
N ARG A 630 -76.79 -11.90 -11.60
CA ARG A 630 -77.69 -13.03 -11.36
C ARG A 630 -79.05 -12.87 -12.05
N GLN A 631 -79.61 -11.67 -12.12
CA GLN A 631 -80.87 -11.42 -12.83
C GLN A 631 -80.80 -11.60 -14.37
N VAL A 632 -79.60 -11.65 -14.95
CA VAL A 632 -79.41 -11.82 -16.42
C VAL A 632 -79.17 -13.29 -16.80
N LYS A 633 -79.13 -14.23 -15.84
CA LYS A 633 -78.72 -15.62 -16.07
C LYS A 633 -79.81 -16.67 -15.87
N ASP A 634 -81.01 -16.40 -16.37
CA ASP A 634 -82.10 -17.37 -16.45
C ASP A 634 -82.24 -17.96 -17.87
N ASN A 635 -81.43 -19.00 -18.16
CA ASN A 635 -81.68 -20.00 -19.21
C ASN A 635 -80.66 -21.17 -19.14
N ARG A 636 -81.15 -22.37 -18.77
CA ARG A 636 -80.92 -23.72 -19.34
C ARG A 636 -79.63 -23.97 -20.20
N HIS A 637 -78.81 -25.02 -20.07
CA HIS A 637 -78.94 -26.42 -19.56
C HIS A 637 -77.58 -26.84 -18.91
N VAL A 638 -77.39 -27.75 -17.94
CA VAL A 638 -77.79 -29.16 -17.66
C VAL A 638 -77.02 -30.25 -18.46
N TYR A 639 -76.07 -30.91 -17.77
CA TYR A 639 -75.47 -32.28 -17.83
C TYR A 639 -73.96 -32.21 -17.49
N GLU A 640 -73.50 -32.52 -16.27
CA GLU A 640 -73.35 -33.83 -15.58
C GLU A 640 -72.05 -34.58 -15.99
N GLY A 641 -71.25 -35.07 -15.02
CA GLY A 641 -70.26 -36.14 -15.31
C GLY A 641 -68.86 -36.10 -14.64
N LYS A 642 -68.81 -36.37 -13.33
CA LYS A 642 -67.76 -37.16 -12.61
C LYS A 642 -66.30 -36.66 -12.46
N ASP A 643 -65.75 -37.10 -11.33
CA ASP A 643 -64.36 -37.03 -10.86
C ASP A 643 -63.32 -37.65 -11.81
N GLY A 644 -62.08 -37.16 -11.68
CA GLY A 644 -60.89 -37.77 -12.29
C GLY A 644 -59.57 -37.51 -11.55
N ALA A 645 -59.46 -36.43 -10.77
CA ALA A 645 -58.19 -35.97 -10.17
C ALA A 645 -57.60 -36.86 -9.06
N ILE A 646 -58.36 -37.84 -8.54
CA ILE A 646 -57.92 -38.72 -7.44
C ILE A 646 -57.31 -40.04 -7.95
N GLU A 647 -57.76 -40.55 -9.11
CA GLU A 647 -57.26 -41.80 -9.71
C GLU A 647 -55.82 -41.67 -10.23
N ASP A 648 -55.44 -40.51 -10.78
CA ASP A 648 -54.07 -40.26 -11.25
C ASP A 648 -53.03 -40.32 -10.12
N ILE A 649 -53.38 -39.81 -8.92
CA ILE A 649 -52.50 -39.82 -7.74
C ILE A 649 -52.29 -41.25 -7.24
N ILE A 650 -53.35 -42.07 -7.24
CA ILE A 650 -53.29 -43.50 -6.87
C ILE A 650 -52.51 -44.30 -7.93
N THR A 651 -52.62 -43.94 -9.21
CA THR A 651 -51.90 -44.59 -10.32
C THR A 651 -50.39 -44.32 -10.26
N ALA A 652 -49.98 -43.09 -9.92
CA ALA A 652 -48.57 -42.74 -9.73
C ALA A 652 -47.91 -43.54 -8.59
N LEU A 653 -48.60 -43.70 -7.47
CA LEU A 653 -48.08 -44.40 -6.28
C LEU A 653 -48.07 -45.94 -6.40
N LYS A 654 -48.84 -46.53 -7.33
CA LYS A 654 -48.89 -47.99 -7.53
C LYS A 654 -47.77 -48.57 -8.40
N LYS A 655 -47.02 -47.76 -9.16
CA LYS A 655 -46.19 -48.28 -10.26
C LYS A 655 -44.79 -48.79 -9.88
N ASN A 656 -44.27 -48.48 -8.69
CA ASN A 656 -42.93 -48.91 -8.25
C ASN A 656 -42.92 -49.38 -6.79
N ASN A 657 -43.00 -50.71 -6.56
CA ASN A 657 -42.57 -51.28 -5.28
C ASN A 657 -42.25 -52.80 -5.37
N ILE A 658 -41.38 -53.27 -4.45
CA ILE A 658 -41.20 -54.68 -4.00
C ILE A 658 -40.31 -55.65 -4.86
N THR A 659 -38.99 -55.61 -4.54
CA THR A 659 -38.06 -56.78 -4.38
C THR A 659 -37.57 -57.55 -5.64
N LYS A 660 -36.55 -58.45 -5.62
CA LYS A 660 -35.91 -59.25 -4.52
C LYS A 660 -34.47 -59.72 -4.84
N PHE A 661 -33.68 -60.06 -3.80
CA PHE A 661 -32.31 -60.65 -3.86
C PHE A 661 -32.31 -62.19 -4.02
N PRO A 662 -31.18 -62.81 -4.45
CA PRO A 662 -30.17 -63.45 -3.54
C PRO A 662 -28.70 -63.04 -3.89
N ASN A 663 -27.65 -63.01 -3.03
CA ASN A 663 -27.27 -63.65 -1.73
C ASN A 663 -26.70 -65.10 -1.89
N VAL A 664 -25.56 -65.56 -1.33
CA VAL A 664 -24.69 -65.18 -0.16
C VAL A 664 -23.20 -65.56 -0.41
N HIS A 665 -22.20 -64.84 0.17
CA HIS A 665 -20.95 -65.33 0.85
C HIS A 665 -19.81 -64.27 0.89
N SER A 666 -19.49 -63.64 2.05
CA SER A 666 -18.43 -64.00 3.04
C SER A 666 -17.01 -63.48 2.68
N ARG A 667 -16.14 -63.05 3.62
CA ARG A 667 -15.99 -63.42 5.04
C ARG A 667 -15.44 -62.26 5.91
N VAL A 668 -15.47 -62.44 7.24
CA VAL A 668 -15.18 -61.43 8.29
C VAL A 668 -13.77 -61.59 8.90
N ARG A 669 -13.11 -60.48 9.30
CA ARG A 669 -12.42 -60.39 10.62
C ARG A 669 -12.02 -58.97 11.07
N ILE A 670 -11.78 -58.86 12.38
CA ILE A 670 -11.43 -57.69 13.20
C ILE A 670 -10.14 -58.05 13.96
N SER A 671 -9.15 -57.15 14.08
CA SER A 671 -8.32 -57.00 15.30
C SER A 671 -7.24 -55.92 15.20
N SER A 672 -7.08 -55.17 16.30
CA SER A 672 -5.97 -54.33 16.79
C SER A 672 -4.52 -54.61 16.35
N SER A 673 -3.66 -53.58 16.36
CA SER A 673 -2.56 -53.43 17.36
C SER A 673 -1.73 -52.13 17.21
N THR A 674 -0.91 -51.82 18.22
CA THR A 674 -0.08 -50.59 18.42
C THR A 674 1.45 -50.86 18.21
N PRO A 675 2.36 -49.84 18.28
CA PRO A 675 3.66 -49.87 17.58
C PRO A 675 4.93 -50.17 18.43
N VAL A 676 5.99 -50.63 17.73
CA VAL A 676 7.43 -50.78 18.07
C VAL A 676 8.15 -50.75 16.68
N VAL A 677 9.21 -50.00 16.32
CA VAL A 677 10.50 -49.53 16.91
C VAL A 677 11.61 -50.60 16.98
N GLU A 678 12.51 -50.67 15.99
CA GLU A 678 13.97 -50.84 16.20
C GLU A 678 14.82 -50.68 14.91
N ASP A 679 16.14 -50.58 15.09
CA ASP A 679 17.18 -50.32 14.07
C ASP A 679 17.58 -51.56 13.24
N THR A 680 18.22 -51.35 12.08
CA THR A 680 19.62 -51.85 11.87
C THR A 680 20.33 -51.26 10.63
N GLN A 681 21.43 -50.55 10.90
CA GLN A 681 22.72 -50.55 10.20
C GLN A 681 22.82 -50.84 8.68
N SER A 682 23.28 -49.84 7.92
CA SER A 682 24.59 -49.86 7.23
C SER A 682 25.08 -48.43 6.98
#